data_AF-A0A7Y5K5Q9-F1
#
_entry.id   AF-A0A7Y5K5Q9-F1
#
_cell.length_a   1.000
_cell.length_b   1.000
_cell.length_c   1.000
_cell.angle_alpha   90.00
_cell.angle_beta   90.00
_cell.angle_gamma   90.00
#
_symmetry.space_group_name_H-M   'P 1'
#
loop_
_entity.id
_entity.type
_entity.pdbx_description
1 polymer ?
#
loop_
_entity_poly.entity_id
_entity_poly.type
_entity_poly.pdbx_seq_one_letter_code
_entity_poly.pdbx_strand_id
1 'polypeptide(L)'
;YGYSEAEKVLRVGLNLRELLLTTTDIDTVYISRTNDNMVVSLTQRTDEANSLAAAWYHSIHSDAGGPDANSTLLLWGQYRDGREKIPNGGKSMSAIMVDLLTRGYRTGTRGSIGDCSFYGCTSNGPYLHVNRQSTMPSELSEAGFHTNPTQNQRNMNAEWKRLEAKTFYWTFLKHHGLARPPVGTYVGFVTDLESGVPINGAKITLNGQTYTTDTYQSLFYKYSSDPNLLHNGFFYFENLPLDTLELIISAPGYFVDTTRVVVSDSFFTFQDPVIVSTAAPFVQTTTPAQGDTNLAAWADVIINFSRRMERATVEPAITLTPSSNILYFWSNNNTRLTLRHDSLQIETNYTLRIAGSAQGQFGQLLDGNRDGVGGDDFVLNFRTGPLDMRAPNLLTVYPPNRGNDTDLQPIINMYFDEALSPNSITSNRFELRRNPDNVLAAGALQHYVVNDRSIVCFFPSPALASNTRYNAKLLPGLRDVFGNAISSEKNFTFTTGETGFTATKLDDFEANLTSNWWEPQQSGTTTGIISEQTSRGSNATYVNALTNSTAAMEIKYGWDVSTSEHLMRVFLDGGAPQQVLFDSSYLLQVYVFGDGSGNQFRFAVDDKYPTIAAANHEVSPWFTVNWTGWRLVTWDMTNDGTGAWIGDGSLDGTLRFDSIQLTHMPGKAASGAFYFDDLRIAKKVTVSVAEEEERAPEAFNLAQNYPNPFNPSTAISYRLSAPKQHVSLAIYDLLGQRIRTLVEQVQSAGDYVVQWEGRNDLGQPVTSGSYLYTLKTDSFTETRRMLLLR
;
A
#
# COMPACT_ATOMS: atom_id res chain seq x y z
N TYR A 1 -21.69 -27.76 13.36
CA TYR A 1 -22.05 -28.85 12.42
C TYR A 1 -22.53 -30.12 13.13
N GLY A 2 -23.31 -30.04 14.23
CA GLY A 2 -23.78 -31.26 14.93
C GLY A 2 -22.69 -32.17 15.51
N TYR A 3 -21.41 -31.80 15.44
CA TYR A 3 -20.30 -32.51 16.05
C TYR A 3 -20.45 -32.53 17.57
N SER A 4 -20.29 -33.71 18.17
CA SER A 4 -20.30 -33.92 19.61
C SER A 4 -18.94 -34.45 20.08
N GLU A 5 -18.24 -33.65 20.89
CA GLU A 5 -17.00 -34.09 21.53
C GLU A 5 -17.25 -35.34 22.39
N ALA A 6 -18.38 -35.36 23.10
CA ALA A 6 -18.79 -36.49 23.89
C ALA A 6 -18.91 -37.75 23.00
N GLU A 7 -19.52 -37.68 21.82
CA GLU A 7 -19.57 -38.83 20.92
C GLU A 7 -18.16 -39.30 20.52
N LYS A 8 -17.27 -38.37 20.18
CA LYS A 8 -15.88 -38.68 19.81
C LYS A 8 -15.13 -39.40 20.93
N VAL A 9 -15.09 -38.83 22.14
CA VAL A 9 -14.28 -39.40 23.23
C VAL A 9 -14.77 -40.78 23.66
N LEU A 10 -16.08 -41.06 23.53
CA LEU A 10 -16.62 -42.40 23.76
C LEU A 10 -16.03 -43.42 22.78
N ARG A 11 -16.01 -43.12 21.47
CA ARG A 11 -15.45 -44.07 20.48
C ARG A 11 -13.94 -44.26 20.66
N VAL A 12 -13.20 -43.22 21.05
CA VAL A 12 -11.77 -43.35 21.38
C VAL A 12 -11.60 -44.30 22.58
N GLY A 13 -12.35 -44.08 23.66
CA GLY A 13 -12.31 -44.95 24.84
C GLY A 13 -12.70 -46.40 24.55
N LEU A 14 -13.71 -46.63 23.71
CA LEU A 14 -14.12 -47.98 23.30
C LEU A 14 -13.03 -48.69 22.48
N ASN A 15 -12.37 -47.99 21.54
CA ASN A 15 -11.24 -48.55 20.79
C ASN A 15 -10.05 -48.84 21.71
N LEU A 16 -9.73 -47.94 22.65
CA LEU A 16 -8.63 -48.15 23.59
C LEU A 16 -8.90 -49.38 24.47
N ARG A 17 -10.13 -49.50 24.98
CA ARG A 17 -10.56 -50.65 25.76
C ARG A 17 -10.45 -51.95 24.97
N GLU A 18 -10.90 -51.94 23.71
CA GLU A 18 -10.79 -53.09 22.81
C GLU A 18 -9.33 -53.50 22.64
N LEU A 19 -8.45 -52.58 22.23
CA LEU A 19 -7.01 -52.83 22.07
C LEU A 19 -6.38 -53.42 23.34
N LEU A 20 -6.64 -52.83 24.51
CA LEU A 20 -6.10 -53.33 25.78
C LEU A 20 -6.57 -54.76 26.07
N LEU A 21 -7.87 -55.04 25.97
CA LEU A 21 -8.43 -56.34 26.30
C LEU A 21 -8.07 -57.45 25.30
N THR A 22 -7.85 -57.12 24.02
CA THR A 22 -7.59 -58.12 22.98
C THR A 22 -6.11 -58.43 22.78
N THR A 23 -5.22 -57.53 23.19
CA THR A 23 -3.77 -57.64 22.89
C THR A 23 -2.87 -57.72 24.12
N THR A 24 -3.43 -57.63 25.33
CA THR A 24 -2.68 -57.72 26.58
C THR A 24 -3.34 -58.70 27.54
N ASP A 25 -2.67 -59.00 28.65
CA ASP A 25 -3.17 -59.81 29.76
C ASP A 25 -3.89 -58.98 30.84
N ILE A 26 -4.28 -57.73 30.53
CA ILE A 26 -5.02 -56.88 31.45
C ILE A 26 -6.35 -57.53 31.84
N ASP A 27 -6.60 -57.64 33.15
CA ASP A 27 -7.78 -58.31 33.70
C ASP A 27 -9.08 -57.56 33.35
N THR A 28 -9.12 -56.26 33.67
CA THR A 28 -10.31 -55.44 33.48
C THR A 28 -10.00 -54.03 32.99
N VAL A 29 -10.82 -53.54 32.06
CA VAL A 29 -10.84 -52.14 31.62
C VAL A 29 -12.27 -51.61 31.74
N TYR A 30 -12.44 -50.58 32.56
CA TYR A 30 -13.73 -49.92 32.81
C TYR A 30 -13.86 -48.66 31.96
N ILE A 31 -15.09 -48.32 31.59
CA ILE A 31 -15.42 -47.06 30.90
C ILE A 31 -16.63 -46.44 31.56
N SER A 32 -16.56 -45.15 31.90
CA SER A 32 -17.62 -44.46 32.63
C SER A 32 -18.87 -44.17 31.79
N ARG A 33 -18.89 -44.57 30.51
CA ARG A 33 -20.01 -44.40 29.60
C ARG A 33 -19.94 -45.47 28.51
N THR A 34 -21.07 -46.12 28.20
CA THR A 34 -21.12 -47.23 27.22
C THR A 34 -21.90 -46.90 25.95
N ASN A 35 -22.67 -45.80 25.94
CA ASN A 35 -23.44 -45.33 24.79
C ASN A 35 -23.62 -43.80 24.81
N ASP A 36 -24.13 -43.20 23.73
CA ASP A 36 -24.23 -41.75 23.56
C ASP A 36 -25.26 -41.06 24.44
N ASN A 37 -26.28 -41.78 24.88
CA ASN A 37 -27.39 -41.24 25.66
C ASN A 37 -27.12 -41.24 27.16
N MET A 38 -26.10 -41.97 27.60
CA MET A 38 -25.77 -42.10 29.01
C MET A 38 -25.03 -40.85 29.50
N VAL A 39 -25.62 -40.18 30.49
CA VAL A 39 -25.05 -38.97 31.11
C VAL A 39 -24.41 -39.35 32.44
N VAL A 40 -23.10 -39.19 32.54
CA VAL A 40 -22.34 -39.45 33.77
C VAL A 40 -21.57 -38.19 34.15
N SER A 41 -21.86 -37.65 35.33
CA SER A 41 -21.24 -36.44 35.86
C SER A 41 -19.76 -36.67 36.20
N LEU A 42 -18.95 -35.60 36.23
CA LEU A 42 -17.52 -35.70 36.56
C LEU A 42 -17.27 -36.38 37.92
N THR A 43 -18.13 -36.10 38.90
CA THR A 43 -18.08 -36.72 40.23
C THR A 43 -18.34 -38.23 40.14
N GLN A 44 -19.42 -38.64 39.45
CA GLN A 44 -19.75 -40.06 39.31
C GLN A 44 -18.62 -40.87 38.64
N ARG A 45 -17.95 -40.30 37.62
CA ARG A 45 -16.83 -40.99 36.95
C ARG A 45 -15.66 -41.25 37.90
N THR A 46 -15.36 -40.26 38.75
CA THR A 46 -14.25 -40.36 39.70
C THR A 46 -14.59 -41.24 40.90
N ASP A 47 -15.83 -41.15 41.40
CA ASP A 47 -16.35 -42.01 42.47
C ASP A 47 -16.37 -43.48 42.04
N GLU A 48 -16.79 -43.76 40.81
CA GLU A 48 -16.75 -45.11 40.23
C GLU A 48 -15.31 -45.65 40.21
N ALA A 49 -14.35 -44.89 39.67
CA ALA A 49 -12.95 -45.29 39.64
C ALA A 49 -12.36 -45.53 41.05
N ASN A 50 -12.70 -44.68 42.02
CA ASN A 50 -12.32 -44.84 43.43
C ASN A 50 -12.93 -46.11 44.04
N SER A 51 -14.22 -46.37 43.79
CA SER A 51 -14.93 -47.54 44.32
C SER A 51 -14.40 -48.87 43.77
N LEU A 52 -13.92 -48.86 42.52
CA LEU A 52 -13.30 -50.00 41.86
C LEU A 52 -11.85 -50.22 42.30
N ALA A 53 -11.28 -49.29 43.09
CA ALA A 53 -9.86 -49.25 43.39
C ALA A 53 -9.00 -49.34 42.11
N ALA A 54 -9.39 -48.58 41.08
CA ALA A 54 -8.73 -48.63 39.78
C ALA A 54 -7.23 -48.35 39.91
N ALA A 55 -6.40 -49.14 39.22
CA ALA A 55 -4.95 -48.94 39.23
C ALA A 55 -4.54 -47.63 38.53
N TRP A 56 -5.38 -47.12 37.63
CA TRP A 56 -5.12 -45.93 36.84
C TRP A 56 -6.42 -45.24 36.40
N TYR A 57 -6.41 -43.92 36.28
CA TYR A 57 -7.56 -43.14 35.77
C TYR A 57 -7.16 -42.18 34.65
N HIS A 58 -7.51 -42.52 33.41
CA HIS A 58 -7.23 -41.71 32.22
C HIS A 58 -8.50 -41.00 31.71
N SER A 59 -8.46 -39.67 31.62
CA SER A 59 -9.57 -38.85 31.13
C SER A 59 -9.32 -38.38 29.70
N ILE A 60 -10.17 -38.80 28.76
CA ILE A 60 -10.05 -38.44 27.33
C ILE A 60 -10.89 -37.20 27.01
N HIS A 61 -10.26 -36.16 26.48
CA HIS A 61 -10.85 -34.87 26.11
C HIS A 61 -10.29 -34.36 24.77
N SER A 62 -10.93 -33.32 24.24
CA SER A 62 -10.38 -32.45 23.19
C SER A 62 -10.53 -31.00 23.64
N ASP A 63 -9.59 -30.15 23.25
CA ASP A 63 -9.55 -28.76 23.73
C ASP A 63 -10.51 -27.87 22.94
N ALA A 64 -10.77 -26.68 23.48
CA ALA A 64 -11.52 -25.60 22.84
C ALA A 64 -10.66 -24.34 22.69
N GLY A 65 -10.84 -23.63 21.59
CA GLY A 65 -10.15 -22.37 21.32
C GLY A 65 -10.56 -21.74 20.00
N GLY A 66 -9.72 -20.84 19.47
CA GLY A 66 -9.95 -20.22 18.16
C GLY A 66 -10.00 -21.23 17.01
N PRO A 67 -10.60 -20.88 15.87
CA PRO A 67 -10.81 -21.79 14.73
C PRO A 67 -9.50 -22.32 14.12
N ASP A 68 -8.41 -21.56 14.21
CA ASP A 68 -7.10 -21.95 13.67
C ASP A 68 -6.20 -22.64 14.70
N ALA A 69 -6.58 -22.62 15.99
CA ALA A 69 -5.80 -23.25 17.03
C ALA A 69 -5.87 -24.77 16.90
N ASN A 70 -4.72 -25.45 16.96
CA ASN A 70 -4.68 -26.89 17.11
C ASN A 70 -3.36 -27.31 17.78
N SER A 71 -3.46 -28.04 18.88
CA SER A 71 -2.33 -28.65 19.55
C SER A 71 -2.79 -29.74 20.50
N THR A 72 -1.88 -30.62 20.90
CA THR A 72 -2.09 -31.55 22.01
C THR A 72 -1.71 -30.90 23.34
N LEU A 73 -2.36 -31.33 24.43
CA LEU A 73 -2.00 -30.97 25.80
C LEU A 73 -2.31 -32.14 26.73
N LEU A 74 -1.42 -32.41 27.67
CA LEU A 74 -1.65 -33.39 28.73
C LEU A 74 -1.60 -32.70 30.09
N LEU A 75 -2.59 -32.95 30.93
CA LEU A 75 -2.71 -32.35 32.27
C LEU A 75 -2.71 -33.44 33.35
N TRP A 76 -1.73 -33.38 34.26
CA TRP A 76 -1.60 -34.30 35.39
C TRP A 76 -1.81 -33.57 36.72
N GLY A 77 -2.19 -34.32 37.76
CA GLY A 77 -2.51 -33.72 39.06
C GLY A 77 -1.30 -33.11 39.75
N GLN A 78 -1.34 -31.82 40.06
CA GLN A 78 -0.26 -31.10 40.72
C GLN A 78 -0.74 -30.37 41.97
N TYR A 79 0.01 -30.45 43.07
CA TYR A 79 -0.20 -29.59 44.24
C TYR A 79 0.29 -28.18 43.95
N ARG A 80 -0.19 -27.21 44.73
CA ARG A 80 0.17 -25.79 44.57
C ARG A 80 1.67 -25.50 44.68
N ASP A 81 2.40 -26.33 45.43
CA ASP A 81 3.85 -26.22 45.59
C ASP A 81 4.65 -26.84 44.42
N GLY A 82 3.98 -27.25 43.36
CA GLY A 82 4.58 -27.79 42.14
C GLY A 82 4.81 -29.31 42.17
N ARG A 83 4.63 -29.96 43.31
CA ARG A 83 4.78 -31.42 43.43
C ARG A 83 3.65 -32.16 42.73
N GLU A 84 3.95 -33.34 42.22
CA GLU A 84 2.94 -34.27 41.70
C GLU A 84 2.01 -34.75 42.82
N LYS A 85 0.73 -34.92 42.47
CA LYS A 85 -0.30 -35.45 43.37
C LYS A 85 0.00 -36.92 43.69
N ILE A 86 -0.15 -37.29 44.96
CA ILE A 86 0.02 -38.67 45.43
C ILE A 86 -1.32 -39.44 45.28
N PRO A 87 -1.31 -40.70 44.82
CA PRO A 87 -0.15 -41.46 44.35
C PRO A 87 0.39 -40.97 43.00
N ASN A 88 1.73 -40.95 42.88
CA ASN A 88 2.42 -40.46 41.70
C ASN A 88 2.25 -41.41 40.51
N GLY A 89 2.39 -40.88 39.30
CA GLY A 89 2.39 -41.63 38.05
C GLY A 89 1.90 -40.80 36.89
N GLY A 90 0.84 -40.00 37.11
CA GLY A 90 0.17 -39.19 36.08
C GLY A 90 1.12 -38.30 35.28
N LYS A 91 2.14 -37.70 35.93
CA LYS A 91 3.18 -36.89 35.27
C LYS A 91 4.00 -37.71 34.29
N SER A 92 4.45 -38.89 34.70
CA SER A 92 5.29 -39.76 33.87
C SER A 92 4.53 -40.40 32.70
N MET A 93 3.26 -40.79 32.90
CA MET A 93 2.37 -41.23 31.83
C MET A 93 2.12 -40.10 30.83
N SER A 94 1.77 -38.92 31.33
CA SER A 94 1.51 -37.74 30.50
C SER A 94 2.71 -37.34 29.65
N ALA A 95 3.93 -37.45 30.18
CA ALA A 95 5.16 -37.18 29.44
C ALA A 95 5.38 -38.14 28.26
N ILE A 96 4.97 -39.39 28.38
CA ILE A 96 5.00 -40.36 27.26
C ILE A 96 3.84 -40.09 26.29
N MET A 97 2.65 -39.83 26.84
CA MET A 97 1.43 -39.73 26.06
C MET A 97 1.44 -38.52 25.14
N VAL A 98 1.94 -37.39 25.63
CA VAL A 98 2.01 -36.17 24.82
C VAL A 98 2.88 -36.37 23.59
N ASP A 99 4.03 -37.07 23.69
CA ASP A 99 4.88 -37.35 22.53
C ASP A 99 4.15 -38.20 21.48
N LEU A 100 3.60 -39.34 21.90
CA LEU A 100 2.94 -40.28 20.99
C LEU A 100 1.68 -39.69 20.36
N LEU A 101 0.87 -38.98 21.14
CA LEU A 101 -0.34 -38.31 20.65
C LEU A 101 0.01 -37.20 19.66
N THR A 102 1.01 -36.36 19.96
CA THR A 102 1.47 -35.27 19.09
C THR A 102 1.96 -35.80 17.75
N ARG A 103 2.79 -36.85 17.79
CA ARG A 103 3.29 -37.52 16.58
C ARG A 103 2.17 -38.21 15.80
N GLY A 104 1.20 -38.82 16.48
CA GLY A 104 0.05 -39.46 15.85
C GLY A 104 -0.88 -38.48 15.15
N TYR A 105 -1.17 -37.34 15.78
CA TYR A 105 -2.03 -36.30 15.23
C TYR A 105 -1.34 -35.40 14.20
N ARG A 106 0.00 -35.48 14.11
CA ARG A 106 0.83 -34.61 13.26
C ARG A 106 0.50 -33.12 13.48
N THR A 107 0.44 -32.73 14.75
CA THR A 107 0.12 -31.35 15.19
C THR A 107 1.14 -30.87 16.20
N GLY A 108 1.08 -29.59 16.58
CA GLY A 108 1.93 -29.01 17.63
C GLY A 108 1.51 -29.49 19.03
N THR A 109 2.31 -29.15 20.05
CA THR A 109 1.99 -29.49 21.44
C THR A 109 2.22 -28.32 22.37
N ARG A 110 1.36 -28.19 23.39
CA ARG A 110 1.61 -27.35 24.58
C ARG A 110 2.34 -28.13 25.68
N GLY A 111 2.60 -29.42 25.46
CA GLY A 111 3.37 -30.26 26.36
C GLY A 111 2.53 -30.96 27.42
N SER A 112 3.23 -31.50 28.42
CA SER A 112 2.65 -32.14 29.59
C SER A 112 2.86 -31.25 30.81
N ILE A 113 1.77 -30.70 31.36
CA ILE A 113 1.81 -29.66 32.38
C ILE A 113 1.01 -30.11 33.60
N GLY A 114 1.49 -29.76 34.80
CA GLY A 114 0.69 -29.94 36.01
C GLY A 114 -0.55 -29.05 35.94
N ASP A 115 -1.74 -29.60 36.17
CA ASP A 115 -3.00 -28.88 36.02
C ASP A 115 -3.05 -27.59 36.84
N CYS A 116 -2.40 -27.59 38.00
CA CYS A 116 -2.30 -26.43 38.84
C CYS A 116 -1.42 -25.31 38.28
N SER A 117 -0.29 -25.63 37.65
CA SER A 117 0.53 -24.65 36.94
C SER A 117 -0.20 -24.11 35.72
N PHE A 118 -1.00 -24.94 35.05
CA PHE A 118 -1.75 -24.53 33.85
C PHE A 118 -2.87 -23.54 34.19
N TYR A 119 -3.68 -23.82 35.21
CA TYR A 119 -4.83 -22.98 35.58
C TYR A 119 -4.54 -21.94 36.68
N GLY A 120 -3.38 -22.00 37.34
CA GLY A 120 -3.01 -21.09 38.43
C GLY A 120 -3.83 -21.30 39.71
N CYS A 121 -3.74 -22.46 40.37
CA CYS A 121 -4.60 -22.72 41.54
C CYS A 121 -4.37 -21.75 42.71
N THR A 122 -5.47 -21.46 43.39
CA THR A 122 -5.49 -20.84 44.72
C THR A 122 -5.57 -21.86 45.86
N SER A 123 -6.07 -23.08 45.61
CA SER A 123 -6.17 -24.20 46.56
C SER A 123 -4.90 -25.05 46.63
N ASN A 124 -4.66 -25.73 47.76
CA ASN A 124 -3.48 -26.59 47.95
C ASN A 124 -3.50 -27.89 47.11
N GLY A 125 -4.64 -28.29 46.54
CA GLY A 125 -4.80 -29.50 45.72
C GLY A 125 -4.91 -29.23 44.21
N PRO A 126 -4.88 -30.30 43.38
CA PRO A 126 -5.04 -30.20 41.92
C PRO A 126 -6.29 -29.42 41.49
N TYR A 127 -6.18 -28.74 40.35
CA TYR A 127 -7.25 -27.88 39.83
C TYR A 127 -8.39 -28.70 39.21
N LEU A 128 -8.07 -29.71 38.40
CA LEU A 128 -9.06 -30.47 37.67
C LEU A 128 -9.73 -31.49 38.60
N HIS A 129 -11.05 -31.65 38.47
CA HIS A 129 -11.82 -32.57 39.31
C HIS A 129 -11.29 -34.01 39.22
N VAL A 130 -11.00 -34.46 37.99
CA VAL A 130 -10.44 -35.79 37.68
C VAL A 130 -9.11 -36.07 38.38
N ASN A 131 -8.29 -35.04 38.62
CA ASN A 131 -7.03 -35.15 39.31
C ASN A 131 -7.18 -34.96 40.82
N ARG A 132 -8.08 -34.08 41.25
CA ARG A 132 -8.25 -33.72 42.66
C ARG A 132 -8.93 -34.83 43.47
N GLN A 133 -9.91 -35.52 42.90
CA GLN A 133 -10.77 -36.47 43.63
C GLN A 133 -10.39 -37.94 43.45
N SER A 134 -9.55 -38.27 42.48
CA SER A 134 -9.08 -39.64 42.27
C SER A 134 -8.15 -40.09 43.40
N THR A 135 -8.21 -41.36 43.78
CA THR A 135 -7.34 -41.98 44.81
C THR A 135 -6.18 -42.79 44.23
N MET A 136 -6.10 -42.82 42.90
CA MET A 136 -5.07 -43.44 42.07
C MET A 136 -4.33 -42.38 41.21
N PRO A 137 -3.24 -42.75 40.51
CA PRO A 137 -2.61 -41.85 39.54
C PRO A 137 -3.59 -41.52 38.41
N SER A 138 -3.56 -40.28 37.96
CA SER A 138 -4.50 -39.79 36.95
C SER A 138 -3.91 -38.69 36.07
N GLU A 139 -4.43 -38.63 34.85
CA GLU A 139 -4.15 -37.58 33.88
C GLU A 139 -5.32 -37.40 32.92
N LEU A 140 -5.28 -36.25 32.24
CA LEU A 140 -6.23 -35.86 31.22
C LEU A 140 -5.49 -35.57 29.92
N SER A 141 -5.98 -36.14 28.82
CA SER A 141 -5.49 -35.83 27.46
C SER A 141 -6.44 -34.89 26.73
N GLU A 142 -5.88 -33.84 26.15
CA GLU A 142 -6.55 -32.95 25.19
C GLU A 142 -6.01 -33.23 23.78
N ALA A 143 -6.74 -34.04 23.01
CA ALA A 143 -6.35 -34.43 21.66
C ALA A 143 -6.91 -33.45 20.62
N GLY A 144 -6.12 -32.41 20.32
CA GLY A 144 -6.47 -31.39 19.35
C GLY A 144 -7.68 -30.54 19.76
N PHE A 145 -8.04 -29.58 18.92
CA PHE A 145 -9.10 -28.63 19.21
C PHE A 145 -10.39 -29.05 18.52
N HIS A 146 -11.45 -29.29 19.29
CA HIS A 146 -12.73 -29.67 18.71
C HIS A 146 -13.46 -28.49 18.02
N THR A 147 -13.01 -27.26 18.27
CA THR A 147 -13.47 -26.03 17.62
C THR A 147 -12.75 -25.74 16.30
N ASN A 148 -11.63 -26.41 16.02
CA ASN A 148 -10.89 -26.25 14.76
C ASN A 148 -11.62 -26.97 13.62
N PRO A 149 -12.02 -26.28 12.52
CA PRO A 149 -12.82 -26.90 11.46
C PRO A 149 -12.17 -28.11 10.78
N THR A 150 -10.84 -28.09 10.61
CA THR A 150 -10.09 -29.21 10.01
C THR A 150 -10.07 -30.40 10.97
N GLN A 151 -9.78 -30.14 12.25
CA GLN A 151 -9.73 -31.20 13.25
C GLN A 151 -11.12 -31.79 13.54
N ASN A 152 -12.16 -30.97 13.48
CA ASN A 152 -13.55 -31.40 13.65
C ASN A 152 -13.94 -32.44 12.59
N GLN A 153 -13.62 -32.18 11.32
CA GLN A 153 -13.87 -33.11 10.21
C GLN A 153 -13.10 -34.44 10.36
N ARG A 154 -11.87 -34.39 10.87
CA ARG A 154 -11.09 -35.59 11.21
C ARG A 154 -11.73 -36.37 12.36
N ASN A 155 -12.16 -35.68 13.42
CA ASN A 155 -12.78 -36.30 14.58
C ASN A 155 -14.13 -36.99 14.26
N MET A 156 -14.80 -36.65 13.15
CA MET A 156 -15.98 -37.36 12.65
C MET A 156 -15.63 -38.78 12.15
N ASN A 157 -14.44 -38.98 11.54
CA ASN A 157 -14.02 -40.27 10.99
C ASN A 157 -13.77 -41.31 12.10
N ALA A 158 -14.18 -42.57 11.89
CA ALA A 158 -14.12 -43.61 12.90
C ALA A 158 -12.67 -44.07 13.18
N GLU A 159 -11.87 -44.17 12.15
CA GLU A 159 -10.50 -44.67 12.15
C GLU A 159 -9.52 -43.63 12.67
N TRP A 160 -9.81 -42.34 12.52
CA TRP A 160 -9.09 -41.26 13.19
C TRP A 160 -9.19 -41.39 14.72
N LYS A 161 -10.38 -41.75 15.22
CA LYS A 161 -10.60 -42.03 16.65
C LYS A 161 -9.89 -43.32 17.09
N ARG A 162 -9.79 -44.33 16.22
CA ARG A 162 -8.99 -45.54 16.45
C ARG A 162 -7.49 -45.23 16.48
N LEU A 163 -7.01 -44.35 15.61
CA LEU A 163 -5.62 -43.88 15.59
C LEU A 163 -5.25 -43.19 16.91
N GLU A 164 -6.12 -42.31 17.42
CA GLU A 164 -5.96 -41.70 18.75
C GLU A 164 -5.85 -42.76 19.85
N ALA A 165 -6.81 -43.69 19.90
CA ALA A 165 -6.81 -44.78 20.86
C ALA A 165 -5.54 -45.63 20.80
N LYS A 166 -4.99 -45.85 19.59
CA LYS A 166 -3.74 -46.58 19.40
C LYS A 166 -2.53 -45.86 19.96
N THR A 167 -2.50 -44.52 19.91
CA THR A 167 -1.45 -43.73 20.58
C THR A 167 -1.51 -43.88 22.09
N PHE A 168 -2.71 -43.84 22.69
CA PHE A 168 -2.92 -44.08 24.12
C PHE A 168 -2.53 -45.50 24.52
N TYR A 169 -2.95 -46.50 23.75
CA TYR A 169 -2.59 -47.90 23.96
C TYR A 169 -1.07 -48.08 24.01
N TRP A 170 -0.32 -47.51 23.06
CA TRP A 170 1.14 -47.55 23.07
C TRP A 170 1.77 -46.80 24.25
N THR A 171 1.13 -45.73 24.72
CA THR A 171 1.53 -45.07 25.97
C THR A 171 1.43 -46.04 27.15
N PHE A 172 0.29 -46.72 27.32
CA PHE A 172 0.11 -47.69 28.42
C PHE A 172 1.17 -48.78 28.39
N LEU A 173 1.41 -49.41 27.23
CA LEU A 173 2.46 -50.42 27.12
C LEU A 173 3.82 -49.88 27.52
N LYS A 174 4.21 -48.72 26.99
CA LYS A 174 5.52 -48.10 27.27
C LYS A 174 5.66 -47.69 28.74
N HIS A 175 4.61 -47.15 29.34
CA HIS A 175 4.60 -46.76 30.75
C HIS A 175 4.79 -47.97 31.68
N HIS A 176 4.19 -49.11 31.34
CA HIS A 176 4.32 -50.37 32.09
C HIS A 176 5.51 -51.23 31.67
N GLY A 177 6.39 -50.74 30.78
CA GLY A 177 7.58 -51.48 30.33
C GLY A 177 7.25 -52.72 29.47
N LEU A 178 6.06 -52.77 28.88
CA LEU A 178 5.61 -53.85 28.02
C LEU A 178 6.08 -53.64 26.57
N ALA A 179 6.38 -54.74 25.88
CA ALA A 179 6.70 -54.70 24.47
C ALA A 179 5.46 -54.36 23.63
N ARG A 180 5.65 -53.49 22.63
CA ARG A 180 4.58 -53.10 21.70
C ARG A 180 4.49 -54.11 20.55
N PRO A 181 3.28 -54.54 20.12
CA PRO A 181 3.12 -55.32 18.88
C PRO A 181 3.65 -54.55 17.65
N PRO A 182 4.06 -55.23 16.56
CA PRO A 182 4.48 -54.56 15.33
C PRO A 182 3.45 -53.52 14.83
N VAL A 183 3.90 -52.35 14.36
CA VAL A 183 2.99 -51.24 13.98
C VAL A 183 2.09 -51.66 12.81
N GLY A 184 2.70 -52.03 11.69
CA GLY A 184 2.01 -52.38 10.44
C GLY A 184 0.89 -51.42 10.06
N THR A 185 1.02 -50.12 10.35
CA THR A 185 -0.06 -49.12 10.21
C THR A 185 0.34 -48.09 9.17
N TYR A 186 -0.51 -47.92 8.16
CA TYR A 186 -0.32 -46.97 7.07
C TYR A 186 -1.51 -46.02 7.01
N VAL A 187 -1.26 -44.72 7.10
CA VAL A 187 -2.32 -43.71 7.27
C VAL A 187 -1.96 -42.41 6.56
N GLY A 188 -2.97 -41.62 6.25
CA GLY A 188 -2.77 -40.27 5.74
C GLY A 188 -4.02 -39.65 5.15
N PHE A 189 -3.81 -38.63 4.34
CA PHE A 189 -4.87 -37.87 3.71
C PHE A 189 -4.69 -37.85 2.20
N VAL A 190 -5.71 -38.27 1.44
CA VAL A 190 -5.74 -38.07 -0.02
C VAL A 190 -6.32 -36.70 -0.31
N THR A 191 -5.59 -35.86 -1.05
CA THR A 191 -6.06 -34.52 -1.44
C THR A 191 -5.95 -34.32 -2.96
N ASP A 192 -6.77 -33.40 -3.47
CA ASP A 192 -6.62 -32.92 -4.84
C ASP A 192 -5.37 -32.04 -4.96
N LEU A 193 -4.56 -32.29 -5.98
CA LEU A 193 -3.28 -31.61 -6.17
C LEU A 193 -3.43 -30.09 -6.35
N GLU A 194 -4.50 -29.64 -6.99
CA GLU A 194 -4.65 -28.22 -7.35
C GLU A 194 -5.37 -27.40 -6.28
N SER A 195 -6.49 -27.90 -5.76
CA SER A 195 -7.30 -27.22 -4.74
C SER A 195 -6.80 -27.47 -3.31
N GLY A 196 -6.04 -28.54 -3.09
CA GLY A 196 -5.61 -28.98 -1.75
C GLY A 196 -6.74 -29.54 -0.89
N VAL A 197 -7.97 -29.64 -1.43
CA VAL A 197 -9.13 -30.14 -0.70
C VAL A 197 -9.03 -31.67 -0.55
N PRO A 198 -9.27 -32.23 0.64
CA PRO A 198 -9.33 -33.68 0.82
C PRO A 198 -10.40 -34.33 -0.06
N ILE A 199 -10.11 -35.51 -0.60
CA ILE A 199 -11.00 -36.16 -1.56
C ILE A 199 -11.92 -37.15 -0.86
N ASN A 200 -13.23 -36.91 -1.00
CA ASN A 200 -14.28 -37.82 -0.53
C ASN A 200 -14.48 -38.99 -1.52
N GLY A 201 -14.66 -40.20 -0.99
CA GLY A 201 -14.87 -41.41 -1.80
C GLY A 201 -13.65 -41.88 -2.59
N ALA A 202 -12.45 -41.39 -2.26
CA ALA A 202 -11.21 -41.93 -2.80
C ALA A 202 -11.01 -43.36 -2.31
N LYS A 203 -10.65 -44.27 -3.23
CA LYS A 203 -10.33 -45.67 -2.95
C LYS A 203 -8.81 -45.83 -2.94
N ILE A 204 -8.29 -46.21 -1.79
CA ILE A 204 -6.89 -46.53 -1.57
C ILE A 204 -6.79 -48.05 -1.46
N THR A 205 -5.92 -48.69 -2.25
CA THR A 205 -5.67 -50.12 -2.19
C THR A 205 -4.20 -50.38 -1.86
N LEU A 206 -3.96 -51.23 -0.86
CA LEU A 206 -2.64 -51.56 -0.36
C LEU A 206 -2.63 -53.02 0.14
N ASN A 207 -1.71 -53.83 -0.38
CA ASN A 207 -1.60 -55.27 -0.02
C ASN A 207 -2.94 -56.04 -0.10
N GLY A 208 -3.74 -55.78 -1.15
CA GLY A 208 -5.05 -56.39 -1.35
C GLY A 208 -6.17 -55.89 -0.42
N GLN A 209 -5.87 -55.03 0.55
CA GLN A 209 -6.87 -54.32 1.35
C GLN A 209 -7.29 -53.04 0.63
N THR A 210 -8.56 -52.66 0.74
CA THR A 210 -9.08 -51.40 0.18
C THR A 210 -9.76 -50.57 1.25
N TYR A 211 -9.38 -49.29 1.34
CA TYR A 211 -10.03 -48.28 2.17
C TYR A 211 -10.72 -47.26 1.26
N THR A 212 -11.95 -46.86 1.60
CA THR A 212 -12.66 -45.77 0.90
C THR A 212 -12.82 -44.59 1.85
N THR A 213 -12.34 -43.41 1.48
CA THR A 213 -12.51 -42.20 2.29
C THR A 213 -13.98 -41.83 2.42
N ASP A 214 -14.32 -41.13 3.50
CA ASP A 214 -15.70 -40.78 3.80
C ASP A 214 -16.34 -39.95 2.67
N THR A 215 -17.63 -40.16 2.46
CA THR A 215 -18.45 -39.40 1.53
C THR A 215 -19.58 -38.70 2.28
N TYR A 216 -20.30 -37.83 1.57
CA TYR A 216 -21.54 -37.29 2.08
C TYR A 216 -22.50 -38.40 2.52
N GLN A 217 -22.67 -39.43 1.68
CA GLN A 217 -23.59 -40.54 1.93
C GLN A 217 -23.13 -41.47 3.06
N SER A 218 -21.82 -41.66 3.26
CA SER A 218 -21.31 -42.53 4.33
C SER A 218 -21.31 -41.86 5.71
N LEU A 219 -20.98 -40.56 5.77
CA LEU A 219 -20.72 -39.87 7.03
C LEU A 219 -21.30 -38.45 7.09
N PHE A 220 -21.00 -37.59 6.10
CA PHE A 220 -21.18 -36.15 6.29
C PHE A 220 -22.64 -35.67 6.28
N TYR A 221 -23.58 -36.47 5.75
CA TYR A 221 -25.02 -36.17 5.80
C TYR A 221 -25.56 -36.02 7.24
N LYS A 222 -24.85 -36.56 8.24
CA LYS A 222 -25.20 -36.43 9.65
C LYS A 222 -24.89 -35.04 10.22
N TYR A 223 -24.00 -34.30 9.57
CA TYR A 223 -23.37 -33.09 10.11
C TYR A 223 -23.59 -31.84 9.25
N SER A 224 -23.91 -32.02 7.97
CA SER A 224 -24.19 -30.96 7.00
C SER A 224 -25.32 -31.38 6.05
N SER A 225 -26.10 -30.41 5.56
CA SER A 225 -27.04 -30.60 4.44
C SER A 225 -26.40 -30.31 3.07
N ASP A 226 -25.23 -29.67 3.05
CA ASP A 226 -24.45 -29.41 1.83
C ASP A 226 -23.49 -30.58 1.58
N PRO A 227 -23.63 -31.31 0.44
CA PRO A 227 -22.80 -32.45 0.10
C PRO A 227 -21.35 -32.12 -0.21
N ASN A 228 -21.02 -30.85 -0.46
CA ASN A 228 -19.68 -30.41 -0.84
C ASN A 228 -18.95 -29.65 0.26
N LEU A 229 -19.54 -29.51 1.46
CA LEU A 229 -18.96 -28.70 2.53
C LEU A 229 -17.87 -29.41 3.34
N LEU A 230 -18.05 -30.70 3.62
CA LEU A 230 -17.19 -31.45 4.54
C LEU A 230 -16.35 -32.47 3.79
N HIS A 231 -15.04 -32.47 4.05
CA HIS A 231 -14.03 -33.33 3.45
C HIS A 231 -12.95 -33.68 4.47
N ASN A 232 -12.71 -34.98 4.71
CA ASN A 232 -11.60 -35.40 5.57
C ASN A 232 -10.47 -36.09 4.81
N GLY A 233 -10.76 -36.75 3.68
CA GLY A 233 -9.80 -37.52 2.86
C GLY A 233 -8.97 -38.56 3.62
N PHE A 234 -9.35 -38.90 4.85
CA PHE A 234 -8.52 -39.72 5.74
C PHE A 234 -8.67 -41.20 5.39
N PHE A 235 -7.55 -41.91 5.38
CA PHE A 235 -7.51 -43.36 5.25
C PHE A 235 -6.62 -44.01 6.31
N TYR A 236 -6.94 -45.27 6.62
CA TYR A 236 -6.29 -46.01 7.69
C TYR A 236 -6.21 -47.50 7.35
N PHE A 237 -5.00 -48.06 7.40
CA PHE A 237 -4.75 -49.48 7.31
C PHE A 237 -3.99 -49.96 8.55
N GLU A 238 -4.29 -51.18 9.00
CA GLU A 238 -3.59 -51.85 10.09
C GLU A 238 -3.24 -53.29 9.72
N ASN A 239 -2.32 -53.88 10.48
CA ASN A 239 -1.84 -55.26 10.30
C ASN A 239 -1.19 -55.51 8.92
N LEU A 240 -0.52 -54.50 8.37
CA LEU A 240 0.25 -54.62 7.14
C LEU A 240 1.61 -55.29 7.41
N PRO A 241 2.13 -56.11 6.46
CA PRO A 241 3.48 -56.62 6.54
C PRO A 241 4.51 -55.48 6.48
N LEU A 242 5.65 -55.68 7.13
CA LEU A 242 6.77 -54.73 7.15
C LEU A 242 7.60 -54.87 5.88
N ASP A 243 7.02 -54.46 4.75
CA ASP A 243 7.61 -54.62 3.41
C ASP A 243 7.36 -53.37 2.55
N THR A 244 7.91 -53.37 1.34
CA THR A 244 7.59 -52.44 0.28
C THR A 244 6.32 -52.91 -0.43
N LEU A 245 5.26 -52.12 -0.34
CA LEU A 245 3.94 -52.45 -0.86
C LEU A 245 3.55 -51.49 -1.99
N GLU A 246 2.78 -51.98 -2.94
CA GLU A 246 2.19 -51.15 -4.00
C GLU A 246 0.90 -50.50 -3.47
N LEU A 247 0.86 -49.17 -3.58
CA LEU A 247 -0.27 -48.32 -3.23
C LEU A 247 -0.94 -47.85 -4.52
N ILE A 248 -2.24 -48.14 -4.65
CA ILE A 248 -3.06 -47.68 -5.78
C ILE A 248 -4.15 -46.75 -5.25
N ILE A 249 -4.29 -45.57 -5.83
CA ILE A 249 -5.27 -44.58 -5.42
C ILE A 249 -6.13 -44.19 -6.63
N SER A 250 -7.44 -44.18 -6.43
CA SER A 250 -8.40 -43.79 -7.45
C SER A 250 -9.57 -43.04 -6.84
N ALA A 251 -10.15 -42.10 -7.58
CA ALA A 251 -11.38 -41.42 -7.19
C ALA A 251 -12.19 -41.02 -8.44
N PRO A 252 -13.52 -40.94 -8.37
CA PRO A 252 -14.33 -40.45 -9.48
C PRO A 252 -13.90 -39.03 -9.89
N GLY A 253 -13.58 -38.82 -11.17
CA GLY A 253 -13.10 -37.53 -11.69
C GLY A 253 -11.61 -37.25 -11.44
N TYR A 254 -10.82 -38.27 -11.11
CA TYR A 254 -9.36 -38.16 -10.90
C TYR A 254 -8.61 -39.24 -11.67
N PHE A 255 -7.38 -38.92 -12.08
CA PHE A 255 -6.46 -39.92 -12.62
C PHE A 255 -6.06 -40.90 -11.53
N VAL A 256 -5.93 -42.18 -11.91
CA VAL A 256 -5.41 -43.22 -11.02
C VAL A 256 -3.92 -42.98 -10.81
N ASP A 257 -3.48 -43.02 -9.56
CA ASP A 257 -2.07 -42.94 -9.20
C ASP A 257 -1.60 -44.26 -8.58
N THR A 258 -0.36 -44.65 -8.84
CA THR A 258 0.25 -45.88 -8.32
C THR A 258 1.68 -45.60 -7.88
N THR A 259 1.99 -45.91 -6.62
CA THR A 259 3.30 -45.68 -6.01
C THR A 259 3.69 -46.83 -5.10
N ARG A 260 4.95 -46.85 -4.65
CA ARG A 260 5.45 -47.86 -3.69
C ARG A 260 5.74 -47.22 -2.35
N VAL A 261 5.34 -47.92 -1.29
CA VAL A 261 5.43 -47.41 0.08
C VAL A 261 6.10 -48.44 0.97
N VAL A 262 7.00 -48.00 1.83
CA VAL A 262 7.73 -48.88 2.76
C VAL A 262 7.06 -48.81 4.12
N VAL A 263 6.42 -49.90 4.55
CA VAL A 263 5.82 -49.99 5.88
C VAL A 263 6.89 -50.42 6.88
N SER A 264 7.10 -49.62 7.92
CA SER A 264 8.11 -49.88 8.95
C SER A 264 7.50 -50.06 10.35
N ASP A 265 8.23 -50.70 11.25
CA ASP A 265 7.83 -50.86 12.67
C ASP A 265 8.31 -49.71 13.58
N SER A 266 8.62 -48.54 13.01
CA SER A 266 9.12 -47.41 13.77
C SER A 266 8.01 -46.66 14.52
N PHE A 267 6.99 -46.24 13.77
CA PHE A 267 5.77 -45.55 14.20
C PHE A 267 4.72 -45.74 13.09
N PHE A 268 3.61 -44.99 13.10
CA PHE A 268 2.70 -44.98 11.95
C PHE A 268 3.47 -44.55 10.68
N THR A 269 3.29 -45.30 9.60
CA THR A 269 3.81 -44.92 8.29
C THR A 269 2.83 -43.91 7.69
N PHE A 270 3.24 -42.65 7.65
CA PHE A 270 2.42 -41.56 7.13
C PHE A 270 2.73 -41.24 5.68
N GLN A 271 1.69 -41.06 4.88
CA GLN A 271 1.83 -40.50 3.54
C GLN A 271 0.54 -39.83 3.11
N ASP A 272 0.65 -38.61 2.60
CA ASP A 272 -0.48 -37.83 2.13
C ASP A 272 -0.42 -37.75 0.60
N PRO A 273 -0.96 -38.75 -0.11
CA PRO A 273 -0.91 -38.75 -1.56
C PRO A 273 -1.79 -37.64 -2.13
N VAL A 274 -1.32 -37.07 -3.23
CA VAL A 274 -2.03 -36.04 -4.00
C VAL A 274 -2.35 -36.60 -5.37
N ILE A 275 -3.60 -36.51 -5.80
CA ILE A 275 -4.02 -37.00 -7.12
C ILE A 275 -4.61 -35.87 -7.96
N VAL A 276 -4.62 -36.06 -9.27
CA VAL A 276 -4.93 -35.00 -10.24
C VAL A 276 -6.35 -35.16 -10.77
N SER A 277 -7.16 -34.09 -10.69
CA SER A 277 -8.49 -34.05 -11.28
C SER A 277 -8.47 -34.19 -12.81
N THR A 278 -9.39 -34.96 -13.38
CA THR A 278 -9.54 -35.15 -14.84
C THR A 278 -10.34 -34.03 -15.53
N ALA A 279 -10.87 -33.05 -14.79
CA ALA A 279 -11.68 -31.98 -15.38
C ALA A 279 -10.93 -31.19 -16.46
N ALA A 280 -11.60 -30.72 -17.50
CA ALA A 280 -10.94 -29.88 -18.49
C ALA A 280 -10.67 -28.46 -17.93
N PRO A 281 -9.50 -27.84 -18.20
CA PRO A 281 -9.33 -26.40 -18.00
C PRO A 281 -10.23 -25.63 -18.96
N PHE A 282 -10.71 -24.46 -18.54
CA PHE A 282 -11.50 -23.56 -19.39
C PHE A 282 -11.08 -22.11 -19.13
N VAL A 283 -11.36 -21.21 -20.07
CA VAL A 283 -11.16 -19.78 -19.84
C VAL A 283 -12.24 -19.27 -18.91
N GLN A 284 -11.88 -18.78 -17.72
CA GLN A 284 -12.80 -18.28 -16.70
C GLN A 284 -13.25 -16.85 -17.00
N THR A 285 -12.32 -15.95 -17.32
CA THR A 285 -12.59 -14.55 -17.68
C THR A 285 -11.54 -14.02 -18.67
N THR A 286 -11.91 -12.98 -19.42
CA THR A 286 -11.00 -12.25 -20.30
C THR A 286 -11.11 -10.74 -20.10
N THR A 287 -10.06 -10.03 -20.46
CA THR A 287 -10.05 -8.57 -20.67
C THR A 287 -9.36 -8.33 -22.01
N PRO A 288 -10.04 -7.81 -23.04
CA PRO A 288 -11.44 -7.39 -23.06
C PRO A 288 -12.43 -8.54 -22.82
N ALA A 289 -13.66 -8.18 -22.45
CA ALA A 289 -14.77 -9.13 -22.42
C ALA A 289 -15.23 -9.48 -23.84
N GLN A 290 -15.96 -10.59 -24.00
CA GLN A 290 -16.57 -10.97 -25.28
C GLN A 290 -17.46 -9.85 -25.82
N GLY A 291 -17.17 -9.38 -27.03
CA GLY A 291 -17.89 -8.32 -27.72
C GLY A 291 -17.54 -6.89 -27.29
N ASP A 292 -16.48 -6.69 -26.50
CA ASP A 292 -16.02 -5.34 -26.13
C ASP A 292 -15.72 -4.52 -27.38
N THR A 293 -16.16 -3.26 -27.41
CA THR A 293 -16.01 -2.39 -28.57
C THR A 293 -14.97 -1.28 -28.41
N ASN A 294 -14.41 -1.12 -27.20
CA ASN A 294 -13.62 0.05 -26.82
C ASN A 294 -12.30 -0.31 -26.12
N LEU A 295 -11.71 -1.47 -26.41
CA LEU A 295 -10.39 -1.82 -25.87
C LEU A 295 -9.36 -0.80 -26.36
N ALA A 296 -8.65 -0.11 -25.44
CA ALA A 296 -7.56 0.78 -25.85
C ALA A 296 -6.52 -0.01 -26.67
N ALA A 297 -6.09 0.54 -27.81
CA ALA A 297 -5.22 -0.17 -28.74
C ALA A 297 -3.83 -0.53 -28.17
N TRP A 298 -3.43 0.00 -27.01
CA TRP A 298 -2.21 -0.35 -26.27
C TRP A 298 -2.48 -1.21 -25.03
N ALA A 299 -3.74 -1.54 -24.73
CA ALA A 299 -4.07 -2.36 -23.56
C ALA A 299 -3.72 -3.83 -23.81
N ASP A 300 -3.22 -4.48 -22.77
CA ASP A 300 -2.93 -5.91 -22.79
C ASP A 300 -4.23 -6.73 -22.88
N VAL A 301 -4.19 -7.86 -23.60
CA VAL A 301 -5.27 -8.86 -23.58
C VAL A 301 -4.97 -9.86 -22.47
N ILE A 302 -5.85 -9.98 -21.48
CA ILE A 302 -5.69 -10.85 -20.31
C ILE A 302 -6.67 -12.00 -20.41
N ILE A 303 -6.20 -13.21 -20.16
CA ILE A 303 -6.98 -14.45 -20.11
C ILE A 303 -6.72 -15.12 -18.77
N ASN A 304 -7.77 -15.35 -17.98
CA ASN A 304 -7.70 -16.14 -16.76
C ASN A 304 -8.31 -17.52 -17.02
N PHE A 305 -7.55 -18.56 -16.74
CA PHE A 305 -7.96 -19.96 -16.86
C PHE A 305 -8.43 -20.49 -15.51
N SER A 306 -9.32 -21.49 -15.54
CA SER A 306 -9.83 -22.15 -14.33
C SER A 306 -8.80 -23.03 -13.63
N ARG A 307 -7.72 -23.39 -14.32
CA ARG A 307 -6.65 -24.28 -13.84
C ARG A 307 -5.29 -23.82 -14.40
N ARG A 308 -4.21 -24.41 -13.88
CA ARG A 308 -2.85 -24.11 -14.35
C ARG A 308 -2.66 -24.68 -15.75
N MET A 309 -2.11 -23.86 -16.65
CA MET A 309 -1.92 -24.25 -18.05
C MET A 309 -0.48 -24.67 -18.37
N GLU A 310 -0.32 -25.56 -19.35
CA GLU A 310 0.98 -25.91 -19.93
C GLU A 310 1.35 -24.93 -21.05
N ARG A 311 2.28 -24.03 -20.74
CA ARG A 311 2.67 -22.91 -21.59
C ARG A 311 3.13 -23.35 -22.98
N ALA A 312 3.89 -24.46 -23.05
CA ALA A 312 4.40 -24.99 -24.31
C ALA A 312 3.29 -25.45 -25.28
N THR A 313 2.07 -25.69 -24.77
CA THR A 313 0.91 -26.07 -25.60
C THR A 313 -0.04 -24.90 -25.86
N VAL A 314 -0.19 -23.97 -24.90
CA VAL A 314 -1.12 -22.84 -25.03
C VAL A 314 -0.60 -21.77 -25.97
N GLU A 315 0.66 -21.34 -25.81
CA GLU A 315 1.23 -20.26 -26.61
C GLU A 315 1.17 -20.51 -28.12
N PRO A 316 1.56 -21.69 -28.65
CA PRO A 316 1.40 -21.98 -30.07
C PRO A 316 -0.06 -22.24 -30.51
N ALA A 317 -0.99 -22.45 -29.57
CA ALA A 317 -2.41 -22.61 -29.87
C ALA A 317 -3.16 -21.28 -30.00
N ILE A 318 -2.52 -20.15 -29.67
CA ILE A 318 -3.12 -18.82 -29.76
C ILE A 318 -2.97 -18.24 -31.16
N THR A 319 -4.09 -17.77 -31.70
CA THR A 319 -4.13 -17.01 -32.95
C THR A 319 -4.92 -15.73 -32.75
N LEU A 320 -4.45 -14.63 -33.32
CA LEU A 320 -5.12 -13.33 -33.32
C LEU A 320 -5.32 -12.87 -34.77
N THR A 321 -6.53 -12.42 -35.10
CA THR A 321 -6.89 -11.94 -36.43
C THR A 321 -7.58 -10.58 -36.34
N PRO A 322 -7.09 -9.49 -36.96
CA PRO A 322 -5.81 -9.38 -37.68
C PRO A 322 -4.59 -9.75 -36.82
N SER A 323 -3.51 -10.23 -37.46
CA SER A 323 -2.29 -10.63 -36.75
C SER A 323 -1.53 -9.43 -36.21
N SER A 324 -1.00 -9.55 -34.99
CA SER A 324 -0.03 -8.63 -34.38
C SER A 324 1.04 -9.48 -33.68
N ASN A 325 2.23 -8.93 -33.41
CA ASN A 325 3.24 -9.68 -32.66
C ASN A 325 2.80 -9.76 -31.20
N ILE A 326 2.76 -10.97 -30.65
CA ILE A 326 2.33 -11.21 -29.27
C ILE A 326 3.51 -11.69 -28.43
N LEU A 327 3.68 -11.06 -27.27
CA LEU A 327 4.53 -11.51 -26.18
C LEU A 327 3.66 -12.07 -25.05
N TYR A 328 4.04 -13.24 -24.56
CA TYR A 328 3.29 -13.99 -23.54
C TYR A 328 3.87 -13.75 -22.15
N PHE A 329 3.05 -13.26 -21.23
CA PHE A 329 3.43 -13.05 -19.83
C PHE A 329 2.50 -13.87 -18.93
N TRP A 330 3.06 -14.89 -18.29
CA TRP A 330 2.32 -15.74 -17.37
C TRP A 330 2.47 -15.28 -15.93
N SER A 331 1.38 -15.31 -15.19
CA SER A 331 1.31 -14.96 -13.77
C SER A 331 0.34 -15.88 -13.04
N ASN A 332 0.27 -15.74 -11.71
CA ASN A 332 -0.61 -16.52 -10.84
C ASN A 332 -0.48 -18.05 -11.05
N ASN A 333 0.77 -18.52 -11.08
CA ASN A 333 1.13 -19.92 -11.30
C ASN A 333 0.54 -20.52 -12.59
N ASN A 334 0.72 -19.82 -13.72
CA ASN A 334 0.22 -20.17 -15.05
C ASN A 334 -1.32 -20.29 -15.16
N THR A 335 -2.07 -19.65 -14.26
CA THR A 335 -3.54 -19.51 -14.41
C THR A 335 -3.93 -18.22 -15.10
N ARG A 336 -3.02 -17.25 -15.20
CA ARG A 336 -3.27 -15.95 -15.85
C ARG A 336 -2.24 -15.69 -16.93
N LEU A 337 -2.73 -15.50 -18.15
CA LEU A 337 -1.95 -15.14 -19.33
C LEU A 337 -2.24 -13.69 -19.72
N THR A 338 -1.19 -12.88 -19.82
CA THR A 338 -1.24 -11.52 -20.33
C THR A 338 -0.52 -11.48 -21.67
N LEU A 339 -1.26 -11.12 -22.72
CA LEU A 339 -0.77 -10.97 -24.08
C LEU A 339 -0.45 -9.50 -24.30
N ARG A 340 0.84 -9.18 -24.43
CA ARG A 340 1.27 -7.86 -24.88
C ARG A 340 1.49 -7.89 -26.37
N HIS A 341 1.18 -6.79 -27.02
CA HIS A 341 1.33 -6.64 -28.45
C HIS A 341 2.03 -5.32 -28.77
N ASP A 342 2.56 -5.20 -29.97
CA ASP A 342 3.29 -4.01 -30.42
C ASP A 342 2.45 -3.08 -31.31
N SER A 343 1.27 -3.53 -31.78
CA SER A 343 0.66 -2.93 -32.97
C SER A 343 -0.83 -3.22 -33.20
N LEU A 344 -1.68 -3.41 -32.18
CA LEU A 344 -3.11 -3.44 -32.47
C LEU A 344 -3.53 -2.11 -33.14
N GLN A 345 -4.04 -2.22 -34.36
CA GLN A 345 -4.65 -1.11 -35.08
C GLN A 345 -5.84 -0.58 -34.27
N ILE A 346 -6.00 0.74 -34.22
CA ILE A 346 -7.17 1.40 -33.63
C ILE A 346 -8.44 1.07 -34.41
N GLU A 347 -9.60 1.15 -33.76
CA GLU A 347 -10.92 1.01 -34.39
C GLU A 347 -11.16 -0.29 -35.17
N THR A 348 -10.42 -1.35 -34.85
CA THR A 348 -10.33 -2.59 -35.64
C THR A 348 -10.93 -3.77 -34.88
N ASN A 349 -11.73 -4.60 -35.57
CA ASN A 349 -12.27 -5.82 -34.99
C ASN A 349 -11.19 -6.90 -34.95
N TYR A 350 -11.03 -7.53 -33.79
CA TYR A 350 -10.13 -8.65 -33.55
C TYR A 350 -10.89 -9.90 -33.10
N THR A 351 -10.44 -11.04 -33.60
CA THR A 351 -10.81 -12.36 -33.11
C THR A 351 -9.55 -13.04 -32.59
N LEU A 352 -9.53 -13.31 -31.29
CA LEU A 352 -8.55 -14.16 -30.64
C LEU A 352 -9.12 -15.57 -30.49
N ARG A 353 -8.38 -16.59 -30.93
CA ARG A 353 -8.73 -17.99 -30.77
C ARG A 353 -7.62 -18.72 -30.02
N ILE A 354 -7.99 -19.58 -29.08
CA ILE A 354 -7.12 -20.55 -28.44
C ILE A 354 -7.59 -21.92 -28.89
N ALA A 355 -6.76 -22.68 -29.61
CA ALA A 355 -7.15 -23.99 -30.11
C ALA A 355 -7.43 -24.96 -28.95
N GLY A 356 -8.44 -25.82 -29.09
CA GLY A 356 -8.83 -26.81 -28.08
C GLY A 356 -7.74 -27.87 -27.79
N SER A 357 -6.70 -27.94 -28.64
CA SER A 357 -5.50 -28.74 -28.39
C SER A 357 -4.61 -28.19 -27.26
N ALA A 358 -4.84 -26.96 -26.80
CA ALA A 358 -4.16 -26.37 -25.65
C ALA A 358 -4.42 -27.22 -24.39
N GLN A 359 -3.43 -27.36 -23.51
CA GLN A 359 -3.50 -28.26 -22.37
C GLN A 359 -3.29 -27.56 -21.03
N GLY A 360 -3.94 -28.10 -20.01
CA GLY A 360 -3.60 -27.88 -18.61
C GLY A 360 -2.22 -28.47 -18.27
N GLN A 361 -1.67 -28.12 -17.12
CA GLN A 361 -0.36 -28.60 -16.64
C GLN A 361 -0.25 -30.13 -16.60
N PHE A 362 -1.38 -30.84 -16.49
CA PHE A 362 -1.43 -32.31 -16.40
C PHE A 362 -2.06 -32.97 -17.64
N GLY A 363 -2.05 -32.27 -18.79
CA GLY A 363 -2.41 -32.83 -20.09
C GLY A 363 -3.89 -32.85 -20.43
N GLN A 364 -4.78 -32.33 -19.57
CA GLN A 364 -6.20 -32.17 -19.91
C GLN A 364 -6.37 -31.11 -21.01
N LEU A 365 -7.14 -31.43 -22.06
CA LEU A 365 -7.40 -30.50 -23.16
C LEU A 365 -8.32 -29.35 -22.72
N LEU A 366 -8.16 -28.18 -23.34
CA LEU A 366 -8.97 -26.99 -23.11
C LEU A 366 -10.43 -27.24 -23.49
N ASP A 367 -11.34 -26.96 -22.58
CA ASP A 367 -12.77 -26.86 -22.82
C ASP A 367 -13.11 -25.40 -23.18
N GLY A 368 -13.02 -25.09 -24.47
CA GLY A 368 -13.22 -23.74 -24.98
C GLY A 368 -14.68 -23.29 -25.01
N ASN A 369 -15.63 -24.23 -25.08
CA ASN A 369 -17.08 -23.96 -25.19
C ASN A 369 -17.83 -24.09 -23.83
N ARG A 370 -17.16 -24.60 -22.80
CA ARG A 370 -17.66 -24.89 -21.45
C ARG A 370 -18.74 -25.98 -21.37
N ASP A 371 -18.65 -27.02 -22.19
CA ASP A 371 -19.56 -28.17 -22.14
C ASP A 371 -19.10 -29.29 -21.16
N GLY A 372 -17.92 -29.11 -20.55
CA GLY A 372 -17.30 -30.04 -19.61
C GLY A 372 -16.35 -31.03 -20.28
N VAL A 373 -16.20 -30.99 -21.60
CA VAL A 373 -15.32 -31.86 -22.39
C VAL A 373 -14.19 -31.03 -23.00
N GLY A 374 -12.96 -31.47 -22.82
CA GLY A 374 -11.80 -30.81 -23.42
C GLY A 374 -11.64 -31.17 -24.90
N GLY A 375 -11.19 -30.20 -25.70
CA GLY A 375 -10.89 -30.38 -27.13
C GLY A 375 -11.45 -29.29 -28.04
N ASP A 376 -12.30 -28.41 -27.50
CA ASP A 376 -12.95 -27.33 -28.24
C ASP A 376 -12.19 -26.01 -28.15
N ASP A 377 -12.27 -25.22 -29.21
CA ASP A 377 -11.61 -23.92 -29.27
C ASP A 377 -12.30 -22.89 -28.39
N PHE A 378 -11.52 -22.03 -27.75
CA PHE A 378 -12.01 -20.79 -27.17
C PHE A 378 -11.92 -19.66 -28.20
N VAL A 379 -12.97 -18.86 -28.36
CA VAL A 379 -13.02 -17.72 -29.28
C VAL A 379 -13.46 -16.45 -28.55
N LEU A 380 -12.60 -15.42 -28.58
CA LEU A 380 -12.84 -14.09 -28.06
C LEU A 380 -12.91 -13.08 -29.21
N ASN A 381 -14.04 -12.37 -29.35
CA ASN A 381 -14.20 -11.27 -30.30
C ASN A 381 -14.19 -9.94 -29.55
N PHE A 382 -13.43 -8.96 -30.03
CA PHE A 382 -13.41 -7.59 -29.48
C PHE A 382 -13.06 -6.57 -30.56
N ARG A 383 -13.22 -5.28 -30.28
CA ARG A 383 -12.80 -4.18 -31.15
C ARG A 383 -11.95 -3.20 -30.36
N THR A 384 -10.86 -2.76 -30.97
CA THR A 384 -10.05 -1.67 -30.40
C THR A 384 -10.76 -0.33 -30.57
N GLY A 385 -10.62 0.54 -29.57
CA GLY A 385 -11.05 1.93 -29.62
C GLY A 385 -10.02 2.84 -30.32
N PRO A 386 -10.37 4.12 -30.53
CA PRO A 386 -9.42 5.16 -30.94
C PRO A 386 -8.33 5.39 -29.87
N LEU A 387 -7.24 6.13 -30.22
CA LEU A 387 -6.32 6.70 -29.22
C LEU A 387 -7.13 7.47 -28.18
N ASP A 388 -6.62 7.61 -26.95
CA ASP A 388 -7.30 8.33 -25.87
C ASP A 388 -8.01 9.55 -26.47
N MET A 389 -9.30 9.69 -26.23
CA MET A 389 -10.12 10.71 -26.90
C MET A 389 -10.50 11.84 -25.96
N ARG A 390 -10.12 11.74 -24.68
CA ARG A 390 -10.54 12.72 -23.69
C ARG A 390 -9.46 13.76 -23.58
N ALA A 391 -9.86 15.01 -23.76
CA ALA A 391 -8.97 16.13 -23.45
C ALA A 391 -8.89 16.31 -21.93
N PRO A 392 -7.76 16.83 -21.43
CA PRO A 392 -7.57 17.04 -19.99
C PRO A 392 -8.62 18.00 -19.46
N ASN A 393 -9.20 17.65 -18.31
CA ASN A 393 -10.21 18.46 -17.66
C ASN A 393 -9.64 19.17 -16.43
N LEU A 394 -9.94 20.46 -16.33
CA LEU A 394 -9.60 21.27 -15.16
C LEU A 394 -10.55 20.90 -14.01
N LEU A 395 -10.02 20.23 -12.98
CA LEU A 395 -10.78 19.76 -11.83
C LEU A 395 -11.01 20.86 -10.80
N THR A 396 -9.94 21.51 -10.36
CA THR A 396 -9.99 22.51 -9.29
C THR A 396 -9.02 23.64 -9.55
N VAL A 397 -9.38 24.83 -9.08
CA VAL A 397 -8.52 26.02 -9.09
C VAL A 397 -8.36 26.60 -7.69
N TYR A 398 -7.20 27.19 -7.43
CA TYR A 398 -6.96 28.06 -6.28
C TYR A 398 -6.39 29.38 -6.81
N PRO A 399 -6.84 30.56 -6.35
CA PRO A 399 -8.02 30.80 -5.51
C PRO A 399 -9.29 30.16 -6.11
N PRO A 400 -10.27 29.76 -5.28
CA PRO A 400 -11.49 29.13 -5.78
C PRO A 400 -12.26 30.10 -6.69
N ASN A 401 -12.99 29.57 -7.66
CA ASN A 401 -13.80 30.39 -8.55
C ASN A 401 -14.84 31.20 -7.77
N ARG A 402 -14.90 32.51 -8.05
CA ARG A 402 -15.64 33.54 -7.30
C ARG A 402 -15.17 33.70 -5.85
N GLY A 403 -13.91 33.36 -5.58
CA GLY A 403 -13.27 33.63 -4.30
C GLY A 403 -13.20 35.14 -4.02
N ASN A 404 -13.32 35.50 -2.75
CA ASN A 404 -13.19 36.88 -2.27
C ASN A 404 -12.06 36.91 -1.23
N ASP A 405 -11.58 38.12 -0.92
CA ASP A 405 -10.53 38.33 0.09
C ASP A 405 -9.26 37.49 -0.17
N THR A 406 -8.90 37.38 -1.45
CA THR A 406 -7.67 36.68 -1.85
C THR A 406 -6.45 37.56 -1.57
N ASP A 407 -5.33 36.94 -1.19
CA ASP A 407 -4.02 37.60 -1.07
C ASP A 407 -3.67 38.45 -2.33
N LEU A 408 -2.83 39.47 -2.16
CA LEU A 408 -2.33 40.30 -3.27
C LEU A 408 -1.30 39.56 -4.13
N GLN A 409 -0.69 38.48 -3.65
CA GLN A 409 0.20 37.60 -4.42
C GLN A 409 -0.24 36.14 -4.33
N PRO A 410 -1.43 35.78 -4.83
CA PRO A 410 -1.90 34.41 -4.80
C PRO A 410 -1.20 33.61 -5.88
N ILE A 411 -0.61 32.47 -5.51
CA ILE A 411 -0.15 31.49 -6.52
C ILE A 411 -1.40 30.80 -7.06
N ILE A 412 -1.70 31.02 -8.34
CA ILE A 412 -2.90 30.45 -8.96
C ILE A 412 -2.61 29.01 -9.37
N ASN A 413 -3.25 28.05 -8.71
CA ASN A 413 -3.10 26.63 -9.00
C ASN A 413 -4.24 26.14 -9.90
N MET A 414 -3.90 25.36 -10.93
CA MET A 414 -4.84 24.72 -11.85
C MET A 414 -4.56 23.22 -11.89
N TYR A 415 -5.47 22.41 -11.32
CA TYR A 415 -5.31 20.96 -11.18
C TYR A 415 -6.11 20.20 -12.24
N PHE A 416 -5.47 19.26 -12.92
CA PHE A 416 -6.06 18.48 -14.02
C PHE A 416 -6.30 17.03 -13.59
N ASP A 417 -7.24 16.36 -14.26
CA ASP A 417 -7.57 14.95 -14.01
C ASP A 417 -6.53 13.95 -14.54
N GLU A 418 -5.62 14.42 -15.39
CA GLU A 418 -4.56 13.63 -16.02
C GLU A 418 -3.26 14.42 -16.25
N ALA A 419 -2.24 13.72 -16.74
CA ALA A 419 -0.95 14.28 -17.09
C ALA A 419 -0.99 15.06 -18.41
N LEU A 420 -0.44 16.28 -18.37
CA LEU A 420 -0.32 17.17 -19.52
C LEU A 420 1.01 16.96 -20.25
N SER A 421 0.99 17.09 -21.57
CA SER A 421 2.22 17.18 -22.36
C SER A 421 2.94 18.49 -22.03
N PRO A 422 4.20 18.46 -21.52
CA PRO A 422 4.94 19.66 -21.14
C PRO A 422 5.07 20.68 -22.27
N ASN A 423 5.18 20.21 -23.51
CA ASN A 423 5.30 21.06 -24.70
C ASN A 423 4.03 21.87 -25.01
N SER A 424 2.88 21.49 -24.45
CA SER A 424 1.62 22.21 -24.62
C SER A 424 1.41 23.34 -23.62
N ILE A 425 2.24 23.40 -22.57
CA ILE A 425 2.17 24.37 -21.47
C ILE A 425 3.03 25.58 -21.81
N THR A 426 2.47 26.52 -22.55
CA THR A 426 3.15 27.76 -22.96
C THR A 426 2.57 28.97 -22.23
N SER A 427 3.36 30.03 -22.06
CA SER A 427 2.96 31.26 -21.34
C SER A 427 1.69 31.92 -21.89
N ASN A 428 1.39 31.73 -23.18
CA ASN A 428 0.16 32.22 -23.83
C ASN A 428 -1.06 31.30 -23.65
N ARG A 429 -1.01 30.28 -22.78
CA ARG A 429 -2.17 29.43 -22.46
C ARG A 429 -2.99 29.95 -21.28
N PHE A 430 -2.43 30.86 -20.49
CA PHE A 430 -3.10 31.43 -19.33
C PHE A 430 -3.07 32.96 -19.39
N GLU A 431 -4.21 33.59 -19.11
CA GLU A 431 -4.30 35.03 -18.96
C GLU A 431 -4.93 35.36 -17.60
N LEU A 432 -4.36 36.33 -16.89
CA LEU A 432 -4.97 36.91 -15.69
C LEU A 432 -5.19 38.40 -15.96
N ARG A 433 -6.45 38.85 -16.01
CA ARG A 433 -6.80 40.23 -16.36
C ARG A 433 -7.57 40.93 -15.26
N ARG A 434 -7.16 42.16 -14.93
CA ARG A 434 -7.85 43.04 -14.00
C ARG A 434 -9.20 43.48 -14.58
N ASN A 435 -10.23 43.58 -13.74
CA ASN A 435 -11.58 44.02 -14.10
C ASN A 435 -11.86 45.34 -13.36
N PRO A 436 -12.34 46.41 -14.03
CA PRO A 436 -12.88 46.43 -15.40
C PRO A 436 -11.93 46.85 -16.53
N ASP A 437 -10.72 47.31 -16.23
CA ASP A 437 -9.81 47.90 -17.22
C ASP A 437 -9.08 46.90 -18.14
N ASN A 438 -9.25 45.60 -17.89
CA ASN A 438 -8.75 44.48 -18.71
C ASN A 438 -7.21 44.40 -18.82
N VAL A 439 -6.50 45.04 -17.89
CA VAL A 439 -5.02 45.04 -17.82
C VAL A 439 -4.52 43.64 -17.50
N LEU A 440 -3.54 43.14 -18.28
CA LEU A 440 -2.93 41.83 -18.08
C LEU A 440 -1.97 41.88 -16.89
N ALA A 441 -2.16 41.01 -15.91
CA ALA A 441 -1.20 40.77 -14.84
C ALA A 441 -0.06 39.89 -15.35
N ALA A 442 1.17 40.37 -15.24
CA ALA A 442 2.37 39.61 -15.57
C ALA A 442 2.65 38.52 -14.51
N GLY A 443 3.37 37.48 -14.93
CA GLY A 443 3.74 36.36 -14.07
C GLY A 443 4.35 35.19 -14.85
N ALA A 444 4.74 34.15 -14.13
CA ALA A 444 5.34 32.95 -14.70
C ALA A 444 4.42 31.72 -14.50
N LEU A 445 4.42 30.80 -15.47
CA LEU A 445 3.80 29.49 -15.32
C LEU A 445 4.86 28.44 -14.97
N GLN A 446 4.55 27.57 -14.03
CA GLN A 446 5.30 26.33 -13.79
C GLN A 446 4.37 25.14 -13.79
N HIS A 447 4.90 23.98 -14.16
CA HIS A 447 4.17 22.72 -14.28
C HIS A 447 4.81 21.69 -13.36
N TYR A 448 3.96 20.98 -12.63
CA TYR A 448 4.35 19.86 -11.80
C TYR A 448 3.44 18.66 -12.07
N VAL A 449 3.97 17.46 -11.83
CA VAL A 449 3.21 16.21 -11.87
C VAL A 449 3.17 15.63 -10.46
N VAL A 450 1.98 15.34 -9.96
CA VAL A 450 1.74 14.77 -8.62
C VAL A 450 0.73 13.65 -8.78
N ASN A 451 1.11 12.42 -8.40
CA ASN A 451 0.27 11.23 -8.53
C ASN A 451 -0.32 11.06 -9.94
N ASP A 452 0.55 11.10 -10.96
CA ASP A 452 0.22 10.98 -12.40
C ASP A 452 -0.75 12.05 -12.95
N ARG A 453 -0.91 13.16 -12.23
CA ARG A 453 -1.77 14.30 -12.64
C ARG A 453 -1.00 15.60 -12.67
N SER A 454 -1.35 16.46 -13.61
CA SER A 454 -0.71 17.76 -13.72
C SER A 454 -1.34 18.82 -12.82
N ILE A 455 -0.47 19.66 -12.26
CA ILE A 455 -0.82 20.94 -11.66
C ILE A 455 -0.01 22.02 -12.39
N VAL A 456 -0.69 23.07 -12.84
CA VAL A 456 -0.07 24.25 -13.43
C VAL A 456 -0.24 25.43 -12.48
N CYS A 457 0.86 26.03 -12.06
CA CYS A 457 0.90 27.13 -11.10
C CYS A 457 1.29 28.43 -11.82
N PHE A 458 0.51 29.50 -11.64
CA PHE A 458 0.85 30.84 -12.11
C PHE A 458 1.27 31.74 -10.94
N PHE A 459 2.44 32.36 -11.07
CA PHE A 459 3.09 33.19 -10.07
C PHE A 459 3.01 34.66 -10.51
N PRO A 460 2.05 35.46 -10.02
CA PRO A 460 1.92 36.86 -10.42
C PRO A 460 3.11 37.71 -9.93
N SER A 461 3.66 38.52 -10.83
CA SER A 461 4.72 39.48 -10.53
C SER A 461 4.59 40.70 -11.46
N PRO A 462 4.36 41.92 -10.93
CA PRO A 462 4.32 42.31 -9.50
C PRO A 462 3.04 41.84 -8.77
N ALA A 463 2.89 42.24 -7.49
CA ALA A 463 1.69 42.00 -6.72
C ALA A 463 0.43 42.58 -7.39
N LEU A 464 -0.70 41.89 -7.21
CA LEU A 464 -2.00 42.30 -7.72
C LEU A 464 -2.55 43.48 -6.92
N ALA A 465 -3.37 44.30 -7.58
CA ALA A 465 -4.03 45.45 -6.95
C ALA A 465 -5.00 44.97 -5.86
N SER A 466 -5.14 45.74 -4.77
CA SER A 466 -6.06 45.45 -3.67
C SER A 466 -7.52 45.70 -4.05
N ASN A 467 -8.46 45.02 -3.36
CA ASN A 467 -9.91 45.10 -3.56
C ASN A 467 -10.36 45.03 -5.02
N THR A 468 -9.69 44.19 -5.81
CA THR A 468 -9.79 44.20 -7.26
C THR A 468 -10.19 42.83 -7.78
N ARG A 469 -11.17 42.79 -8.69
CA ARG A 469 -11.58 41.57 -9.35
C ARG A 469 -10.64 41.23 -10.50
N TYR A 470 -10.22 39.97 -10.56
CA TYR A 470 -9.44 39.42 -11.66
C TYR A 470 -10.21 38.31 -12.38
N ASN A 471 -10.12 38.32 -13.71
CA ASN A 471 -10.64 37.28 -14.60
C ASN A 471 -9.45 36.43 -15.07
N ALA A 472 -9.42 35.17 -14.67
CA ALA A 472 -8.45 34.19 -15.12
C ALA A 472 -9.02 33.37 -16.27
N LYS A 473 -8.24 33.20 -17.34
CA LYS A 473 -8.61 32.43 -18.53
C LYS A 473 -7.55 31.38 -18.81
N LEU A 474 -7.96 30.13 -18.92
CA LEU A 474 -7.18 29.07 -19.54
C LEU A 474 -7.66 28.92 -20.99
N LEU A 475 -6.80 29.27 -21.94
CA LEU A 475 -7.10 29.27 -23.37
C LEU A 475 -7.02 27.85 -23.97
N PRO A 476 -7.73 27.56 -25.08
CA PRO A 476 -7.67 26.26 -25.77
C PRO A 476 -6.24 25.87 -26.21
N GLY A 477 -6.03 24.57 -26.44
CA GLY A 477 -4.81 24.04 -27.05
C GLY A 477 -3.78 23.45 -26.09
N LEU A 478 -4.08 23.40 -24.79
CA LEU A 478 -3.35 22.62 -23.80
C LEU A 478 -3.68 21.12 -23.98
N ARG A 479 -2.68 20.23 -23.95
CA ARG A 479 -2.81 18.82 -24.37
C ARG A 479 -2.39 17.84 -23.30
N ASP A 480 -3.01 16.67 -23.28
CA ASP A 480 -2.48 15.51 -22.55
C ASP A 480 -1.23 14.93 -23.23
N VAL A 481 -0.66 13.88 -22.64
CA VAL A 481 0.49 13.15 -23.20
C VAL A 481 0.19 12.38 -24.49
N PHE A 482 -1.09 12.18 -24.83
CA PHE A 482 -1.56 11.48 -26.03
C PHE A 482 -1.97 12.42 -27.18
N GLY A 483 -1.94 13.74 -26.94
CA GLY A 483 -2.19 14.79 -27.92
C GLY A 483 -3.61 15.37 -27.91
N ASN A 484 -4.51 14.93 -27.03
CA ASN A 484 -5.86 15.47 -26.93
C ASN A 484 -5.85 16.87 -26.36
N ALA A 485 -6.46 17.83 -27.08
CA ALA A 485 -6.41 19.23 -26.73
C ALA A 485 -7.71 19.73 -26.09
N ILE A 486 -7.59 20.56 -25.04
CA ILE A 486 -8.71 21.36 -24.54
C ILE A 486 -9.20 22.26 -25.69
N SER A 487 -10.47 22.10 -26.06
CA SER A 487 -11.07 22.79 -27.21
C SER A 487 -11.78 24.09 -26.87
N SER A 488 -12.12 24.32 -25.60
CA SER A 488 -12.86 25.49 -25.10
C SER A 488 -12.11 26.19 -23.99
N GLU A 489 -12.16 27.52 -23.95
CA GLU A 489 -11.60 28.27 -22.82
C GLU A 489 -12.26 27.89 -21.49
N LYS A 490 -11.47 27.87 -20.41
CA LYS A 490 -11.97 27.74 -19.04
C LYS A 490 -11.77 29.07 -18.33
N ASN A 491 -12.83 29.58 -17.71
CA ASN A 491 -12.82 30.88 -17.06
C ASN A 491 -13.13 30.73 -15.57
N PHE A 492 -12.39 31.45 -14.74
CA PHE A 492 -12.69 31.60 -13.31
C PHE A 492 -12.29 33.00 -12.86
N THR A 493 -12.90 33.47 -11.78
CA THR A 493 -12.65 34.82 -11.27
C THR A 493 -12.34 34.79 -9.79
N PHE A 494 -11.59 35.76 -9.28
CA PHE A 494 -11.45 35.99 -7.84
C PHE A 494 -11.29 37.49 -7.56
N THR A 495 -11.51 37.89 -6.33
CA THR A 495 -11.34 39.27 -5.87
C THR A 495 -10.27 39.31 -4.79
N THR A 496 -9.24 40.14 -5.00
CA THR A 496 -8.21 40.39 -3.99
C THR A 496 -8.78 41.17 -2.80
N GLY A 497 -8.20 40.99 -1.61
CA GLY A 497 -8.54 41.73 -0.40
C GLY A 497 -7.88 43.10 -0.32
N GLU A 498 -8.07 43.79 0.80
CA GLU A 498 -7.50 45.13 1.08
C GLU A 498 -6.16 45.09 1.83
N THR A 499 -5.72 43.90 2.22
CA THR A 499 -4.59 43.71 3.14
C THR A 499 -3.41 43.09 2.41
N GLY A 500 -2.28 43.78 2.43
CA GLY A 500 -0.97 43.23 2.07
C GLY A 500 -0.17 42.81 3.31
N PHE A 501 1.04 42.32 3.09
CA PHE A 501 1.94 41.90 4.16
C PHE A 501 3.28 42.62 4.06
N THR A 502 3.78 43.10 5.21
CA THR A 502 5.22 43.40 5.38
C THR A 502 5.83 42.22 6.11
N ALA A 503 6.73 41.49 5.43
CA ALA A 503 7.29 40.25 5.95
C ALA A 503 8.77 40.37 6.32
N THR A 504 9.16 39.68 7.39
CA THR A 504 10.55 39.42 7.76
C THR A 504 10.80 37.93 7.57
N LYS A 505 11.74 37.61 6.68
CA LYS A 505 12.13 36.23 6.39
C LYS A 505 12.77 35.58 7.60
N LEU A 506 12.31 34.37 7.94
CA LEU A 506 12.94 33.49 8.91
C LEU A 506 13.94 32.57 8.21
N ASP A 507 13.47 31.78 7.24
CA ASP A 507 14.28 30.85 6.45
C ASP A 507 13.69 30.69 5.04
N ASP A 508 14.53 30.75 4.01
CA ASP A 508 14.16 30.44 2.62
C ASP A 508 14.44 28.97 2.27
N PHE A 509 15.05 28.20 3.17
CA PHE A 509 15.41 26.79 2.98
C PHE A 509 16.48 26.52 1.90
N GLU A 510 17.26 27.55 1.53
CA GLU A 510 18.29 27.44 0.49
C GLU A 510 19.65 26.97 1.03
N ALA A 511 20.08 27.54 2.15
CA ALA A 511 21.41 27.33 2.71
C ALA A 511 21.41 26.71 4.12
N ASN A 512 20.34 26.95 4.90
CA ASN A 512 20.29 26.56 6.32
C ASN A 512 19.89 25.10 6.54
N LEU A 513 19.35 24.44 5.51
CA LEU A 513 18.61 23.19 5.67
C LEU A 513 19.47 22.06 6.23
N THR A 514 20.61 21.76 5.61
CA THR A 514 21.47 20.62 6.00
C THR A 514 22.21 20.84 7.32
N SER A 515 22.38 22.10 7.74
CA SER A 515 23.21 22.46 8.90
C SER A 515 22.42 22.70 10.17
N ASN A 516 21.16 23.13 10.08
CA ASN A 516 20.40 23.60 11.23
C ASN A 516 19.05 22.91 11.42
N TRP A 517 18.54 22.21 10.42
CA TRP A 517 17.28 21.47 10.55
C TRP A 517 17.61 19.99 10.77
N TRP A 518 16.88 19.32 11.64
CA TRP A 518 17.07 17.90 11.93
C TRP A 518 16.32 17.02 10.93
N GLU A 519 16.86 15.82 10.70
CA GLU A 519 16.06 14.73 10.16
C GLU A 519 14.92 14.39 11.14
N PRO A 520 13.74 14.00 10.64
CA PRO A 520 12.60 13.66 11.50
C PRO A 520 12.93 12.65 12.62
N GLN A 521 13.80 11.67 12.33
CA GLN A 521 14.23 10.61 13.24
C GLN A 521 15.13 11.10 14.39
N GLN A 522 15.75 12.28 14.24
CA GLN A 522 16.59 12.85 15.29
C GLN A 522 15.76 13.53 16.39
N SER A 523 14.50 13.87 16.10
CA SER A 523 13.61 14.47 17.10
C SER A 523 13.04 13.42 18.04
N GLY A 524 13.28 13.56 19.34
CA GLY A 524 12.79 12.62 20.36
C GLY A 524 11.27 12.57 20.55
N THR A 525 10.52 13.47 19.89
CA THR A 525 9.05 13.49 19.88
C THR A 525 8.45 12.92 18.60
N THR A 526 9.27 12.50 17.64
CA THR A 526 8.77 11.84 16.42
C THR A 526 8.35 10.40 16.73
N THR A 527 7.14 10.02 16.35
CA THR A 527 6.55 8.69 16.55
C THR A 527 5.65 8.29 15.38
N GLY A 528 5.48 6.99 15.17
CA GLY A 528 4.57 6.43 14.15
C GLY A 528 5.05 6.59 12.72
N ILE A 529 6.35 6.76 12.49
CA ILE A 529 6.93 6.88 11.13
C ILE A 529 7.63 5.59 10.69
N ILE A 530 7.68 5.36 9.39
CA ILE A 530 8.56 4.39 8.73
C ILE A 530 9.83 5.15 8.37
N SER A 531 10.94 4.83 9.05
CA SER A 531 12.17 5.62 8.98
C SER A 531 12.78 5.63 7.58
N GLU A 532 12.68 4.53 6.83
CA GLU A 532 13.24 4.37 5.48
C GLU A 532 12.48 5.16 4.41
N GLN A 533 11.25 5.59 4.70
CA GLN A 533 10.38 6.36 3.81
C GLN A 533 10.27 7.83 4.22
N THR A 534 10.89 8.20 5.34
CA THR A 534 10.77 9.51 5.96
C THR A 534 12.10 10.23 5.90
N SER A 535 12.12 11.45 5.36
CA SER A 535 13.33 12.24 5.26
C SER A 535 13.01 13.71 5.09
N ARG A 536 13.92 14.58 5.51
CA ARG A 536 13.94 15.98 5.13
C ARG A 536 15.06 16.21 4.12
N GLY A 537 14.79 16.88 3.00
CA GLY A 537 15.76 17.18 1.95
C GLY A 537 15.54 18.54 1.30
N SER A 538 16.47 18.96 0.44
CA SER A 538 16.33 20.15 -0.40
C SER A 538 15.85 19.75 -1.79
N ASN A 539 14.90 20.49 -2.36
CA ASN A 539 14.33 20.19 -3.68
C ASN A 539 14.32 21.43 -4.58
N ALA A 540 15.07 21.37 -5.68
CA ALA A 540 15.19 22.45 -6.66
C ALA A 540 14.14 22.42 -7.78
N THR A 541 13.24 21.43 -7.76
CA THR A 541 12.14 21.32 -8.74
C THR A 541 10.89 22.03 -8.23
N TYR A 542 10.50 21.76 -6.99
CA TYR A 542 9.38 22.42 -6.32
C TYR A 542 9.89 23.69 -5.65
N VAL A 543 9.79 24.83 -6.34
CA VAL A 543 10.29 26.13 -5.85
C VAL A 543 9.22 27.21 -5.94
N ASN A 544 9.21 28.14 -4.99
CA ASN A 544 8.32 29.29 -5.03
C ASN A 544 8.84 30.38 -5.99
N ALA A 545 8.20 30.53 -7.15
CA ALA A 545 8.63 31.53 -8.15
C ALA A 545 8.17 32.97 -7.85
N LEU A 546 7.47 33.24 -6.74
CA LEU A 546 7.15 34.61 -6.32
C LEU A 546 8.38 35.33 -5.76
N THR A 547 9.35 34.57 -5.28
CA THR A 547 10.62 35.03 -4.72
C THR A 547 11.76 34.56 -5.63
N ASN A 548 12.99 34.91 -5.29
CA ASN A 548 14.16 34.39 -6.01
C ASN A 548 14.62 33.04 -5.44
N SER A 549 13.69 32.20 -4.95
CA SER A 549 14.00 30.87 -4.40
C SER A 549 14.59 29.94 -5.46
N THR A 550 15.57 29.15 -5.05
CA THR A 550 16.27 28.13 -5.83
C THR A 550 16.02 26.71 -5.35
N ALA A 551 15.46 26.53 -4.14
CA ALA A 551 15.10 25.25 -3.56
C ALA A 551 14.09 25.41 -2.42
N ALA A 552 13.20 24.43 -2.26
CA ALA A 552 12.33 24.30 -1.09
C ALA A 552 12.82 23.20 -0.14
N MET A 553 12.35 23.23 1.10
CA MET A 553 12.44 22.08 2.00
C MET A 553 11.43 21.01 1.59
N GLU A 554 11.90 19.84 1.19
CA GLU A 554 11.12 18.62 1.01
C GLU A 554 11.04 17.85 2.32
N ILE A 555 9.84 17.51 2.76
CA ILE A 555 9.59 16.52 3.82
C ILE A 555 8.86 15.34 3.20
N LYS A 556 9.59 14.24 2.97
CA LYS A 556 8.99 12.94 2.63
C LYS A 556 8.50 12.29 3.90
N TYR A 557 7.26 11.81 3.87
CA TYR A 557 6.66 11.12 5.00
C TYR A 557 6.30 9.69 4.62
N GLY A 558 6.56 8.75 5.53
CA GLY A 558 5.98 7.42 5.55
C GLY A 558 5.46 7.13 6.95
N TRP A 559 4.17 6.86 7.07
CA TRP A 559 3.48 6.61 8.34
C TRP A 559 3.33 5.11 8.58
N ASP A 560 3.68 4.65 9.78
CA ASP A 560 3.35 3.31 10.22
C ASP A 560 1.89 3.30 10.68
N VAL A 561 0.99 2.97 9.75
CA VAL A 561 -0.46 2.97 10.01
C VAL A 561 -0.91 1.87 11.01
N SER A 562 0.01 1.03 11.49
CA SER A 562 -0.27 0.06 12.55
C SER A 562 -0.22 0.65 13.96
N THR A 563 0.40 1.84 14.13
CA THR A 563 0.48 2.53 15.43
C THR A 563 -0.75 3.42 15.67
N SER A 564 -1.04 3.73 16.93
CA SER A 564 -2.16 4.60 17.30
C SER A 564 -1.82 6.08 17.35
N GLU A 565 -0.52 6.43 17.38
CA GLU A 565 -0.02 7.79 17.50
C GLU A 565 0.93 8.11 16.34
N HIS A 566 0.76 9.29 15.75
CA HIS A 566 1.53 9.77 14.60
C HIS A 566 1.91 11.23 14.83
N LEU A 567 3.20 11.48 15.05
CA LEU A 567 3.74 12.83 15.11
C LEU A 567 5.11 12.83 14.48
N MET A 568 5.33 13.71 13.52
CA MET A 568 6.63 13.95 12.93
C MET A 568 7.04 15.37 13.25
N ARG A 569 8.23 15.57 13.81
CA ARG A 569 8.76 16.91 14.10
C ARG A 569 10.07 17.12 13.37
N VAL A 570 10.10 18.12 12.50
CA VAL A 570 11.30 18.60 11.81
C VAL A 570 11.78 19.83 12.56
N PHE A 571 12.74 19.61 13.46
CA PHE A 571 13.21 20.60 14.42
C PHE A 571 14.31 21.50 13.85
N LEU A 572 14.21 22.80 14.11
CA LEU A 572 15.27 23.77 13.83
C LEU A 572 16.17 23.89 15.07
N ASP A 573 17.38 23.37 14.98
CA ASP A 573 18.37 23.26 16.06
C ASP A 573 19.34 24.46 16.16
N GLY A 574 19.36 25.34 15.15
CA GLY A 574 20.26 26.50 15.17
C GLY A 574 20.11 27.47 14.01
N GLY A 575 21.16 28.28 13.81
CA GLY A 575 21.28 29.17 12.65
C GLY A 575 20.61 30.54 12.81
N ALA A 576 20.69 31.33 11.73
CA ALA A 576 20.10 32.66 11.65
C ALA A 576 18.59 32.70 11.96
N PRO A 577 17.77 31.72 11.55
CA PRO A 577 16.33 31.75 11.84
C PRO A 577 16.02 31.72 13.35
N GLN A 578 16.85 31.05 14.17
CA GLN A 578 16.68 31.04 15.64
C GLN A 578 17.01 32.38 16.32
N GLN A 579 17.63 33.34 15.60
CA GLN A 579 17.94 34.67 16.14
C GLN A 579 16.81 35.68 15.90
N VAL A 580 15.78 35.30 15.16
CA VAL A 580 14.62 36.17 14.89
C VAL A 580 13.60 35.99 16.00
N LEU A 581 13.47 37.01 16.84
CA LEU A 581 12.53 37.07 17.95
C LEU A 581 11.29 37.88 17.55
N PHE A 582 10.12 37.44 17.97
CA PHE A 582 8.84 38.09 17.70
C PHE A 582 7.85 37.88 18.85
N ASP A 583 6.62 38.38 18.69
CA ASP A 583 5.53 38.20 19.65
C ASP A 583 4.24 37.77 18.92
N SER A 584 3.17 37.50 19.67
CA SER A 584 1.88 37.05 19.13
C SER A 584 1.14 38.08 18.27
N SER A 585 1.66 39.32 18.14
CA SER A 585 1.12 40.33 17.21
C SER A 585 1.53 40.11 15.75
N TYR A 586 2.49 39.22 15.49
CA TYR A 586 2.88 38.83 14.15
C TYR A 586 2.00 37.70 13.62
N LEU A 587 1.99 37.56 12.30
CA LEU A 587 1.54 36.36 11.61
C LEU A 587 2.73 35.47 11.35
N LEU A 588 2.58 34.16 11.52
CA LEU A 588 3.59 33.18 11.08
C LEU A 588 3.14 32.54 9.78
N GLN A 589 3.99 32.57 8.76
CA GLN A 589 3.62 32.20 7.39
C GLN A 589 4.67 31.31 6.72
N VAL A 590 4.22 30.39 5.89
CA VAL A 590 5.08 29.60 4.99
C VAL A 590 4.31 29.23 3.72
N TYR A 591 4.98 29.19 2.58
CA TYR A 591 4.39 28.59 1.38
C TYR A 591 4.51 27.08 1.45
N VAL A 592 3.41 26.39 1.19
CA VAL A 592 3.34 24.93 1.21
C VAL A 592 2.86 24.42 -0.13
N PHE A 593 3.68 23.61 -0.79
CA PHE A 593 3.23 22.77 -1.88
C PHE A 593 2.64 21.49 -1.29
N GLY A 594 1.32 21.37 -1.39
CA GLY A 594 0.59 20.19 -0.94
C GLY A 594 0.58 19.08 -1.99
N ASP A 595 0.45 17.83 -1.55
CA ASP A 595 0.27 16.66 -2.41
C ASP A 595 -1.19 16.18 -2.50
N GLY A 596 -2.11 16.83 -1.78
CA GLY A 596 -3.53 16.47 -1.71
C GLY A 596 -3.85 15.30 -0.78
N SER A 597 -2.89 14.81 0.01
CA SER A 597 -3.05 13.64 0.88
C SER A 597 -4.13 13.76 1.95
N GLY A 598 -4.42 14.98 2.40
CA GLY A 598 -5.29 15.24 3.55
C GLY A 598 -4.62 14.99 4.91
N ASN A 599 -3.32 14.72 4.94
CA ASN A 599 -2.52 14.77 6.16
C ASN A 599 -2.40 16.22 6.65
N GLN A 600 -1.95 16.40 7.88
CA GLN A 600 -1.94 17.72 8.53
C GLN A 600 -0.52 18.17 8.85
N PHE A 601 -0.30 19.48 8.84
CA PHE A 601 0.90 20.09 9.40
C PHE A 601 0.54 21.26 10.32
N ARG A 602 1.48 21.67 11.18
CA ARG A 602 1.37 22.85 12.05
C ARG A 602 2.73 23.46 12.34
N PHE A 603 2.72 24.70 12.79
CA PHE A 603 3.92 25.38 13.29
C PHE A 603 4.13 25.07 14.78
N ALA A 604 5.37 25.11 15.24
CA ALA A 604 5.73 25.17 16.65
C ALA A 604 6.66 26.36 16.92
N VAL A 605 6.48 26.99 18.07
CA VAL A 605 7.28 28.13 18.55
C VAL A 605 7.67 27.92 20.01
N ASP A 606 8.81 28.49 20.40
CA ASP A 606 9.16 28.66 21.81
C ASP A 606 8.59 29.98 22.30
N ASP A 607 7.75 29.96 23.33
CA ASP A 607 7.00 31.14 23.80
C ASP A 607 7.75 32.01 24.81
N LYS A 608 8.63 31.44 25.65
CA LYS A 608 9.33 32.18 26.74
C LYS A 608 10.84 32.22 26.58
N TYR A 609 11.34 32.40 25.36
CA TYR A 609 12.78 32.42 25.11
C TYR A 609 13.49 33.53 25.93
N PRO A 610 14.68 33.30 26.54
CA PRO A 610 15.55 32.12 26.46
C PRO A 610 15.27 31.01 27.48
N THR A 611 14.13 31.07 28.17
CA THR A 611 13.76 30.03 29.14
C THR A 611 13.29 28.78 28.40
N ILE A 612 14.14 27.74 28.40
CA ILE A 612 13.85 26.47 27.75
C ILE A 612 13.15 25.56 28.77
N ALA A 613 11.85 25.35 28.58
CA ALA A 613 11.05 24.40 29.35
C ALA A 613 9.95 23.80 28.47
N ALA A 614 9.54 22.55 28.74
CA ALA A 614 8.53 21.88 27.93
C ALA A 614 7.20 22.66 27.85
N ALA A 615 6.82 23.33 28.96
CA ALA A 615 5.63 24.16 29.05
C ALA A 615 5.69 25.44 28.18
N ASN A 616 6.85 25.76 27.59
CA ASN A 616 7.04 26.96 26.77
C ASN A 616 7.02 26.64 25.27
N HIS A 617 6.61 25.43 24.86
CA HIS A 617 6.48 25.09 23.44
C HIS A 617 5.01 25.13 23.01
N GLU A 618 4.68 26.16 22.23
CA GLU A 618 3.35 26.35 21.70
C GLU A 618 3.27 25.96 20.23
N VAL A 619 2.08 25.54 19.79
CA VAL A 619 1.86 25.10 18.41
C VAL A 619 0.66 25.81 17.83
N SER A 620 0.65 25.97 16.50
CA SER A 620 -0.57 26.39 15.82
C SER A 620 -1.63 25.27 15.87
N PRO A 621 -2.91 25.61 15.61
CA PRO A 621 -3.88 24.62 15.17
C PRO A 621 -3.37 23.83 13.95
N TRP A 622 -3.93 22.63 13.73
CA TRP A 622 -3.59 21.78 12.60
C TRP A 622 -4.17 22.32 11.28
N PHE A 623 -3.32 22.44 10.25
CA PHE A 623 -3.71 22.76 8.89
C PHE A 623 -3.81 21.48 8.05
N THR A 624 -5.00 21.22 7.49
CA THR A 624 -5.23 20.02 6.65
C THR A 624 -4.81 20.27 5.20
N VAL A 625 -3.82 19.52 4.72
CA VAL A 625 -3.26 19.63 3.36
C VAL A 625 -4.07 18.78 2.39
N ASN A 626 -5.28 19.24 2.07
CA ASN A 626 -6.20 18.59 1.12
C ASN A 626 -6.12 19.21 -0.30
N TRP A 627 -5.05 19.94 -0.59
CA TRP A 627 -4.82 20.57 -1.88
C TRP A 627 -3.52 20.09 -2.51
N THR A 628 -3.46 20.20 -3.84
CA THR A 628 -2.24 20.03 -4.61
C THR A 628 -1.79 21.38 -5.14
N GLY A 629 -0.48 21.65 -5.12
CA GLY A 629 0.09 22.93 -5.55
C GLY A 629 0.45 23.86 -4.38
N TRP A 630 0.96 25.04 -4.72
CA TRP A 630 1.49 26.01 -3.75
C TRP A 630 0.39 26.85 -3.10
N ARG A 631 0.39 26.96 -1.77
CA ARG A 631 -0.46 27.90 -1.03
C ARG A 631 0.31 28.55 0.11
N LEU A 632 0.07 29.85 0.34
CA LEU A 632 0.51 30.51 1.55
C LEU A 632 -0.36 30.05 2.72
N VAL A 633 0.25 29.44 3.72
CA VAL A 633 -0.44 29.09 4.98
C VAL A 633 -0.03 30.11 6.03
N THR A 634 -1.01 30.61 6.76
CA THR A 634 -0.84 31.66 7.78
C THR A 634 -1.42 31.18 9.10
N TRP A 635 -0.65 31.30 10.16
CA TRP A 635 -1.14 31.27 11.54
C TRP A 635 -1.27 32.70 12.06
N ASP A 636 -2.51 33.14 12.26
CA ASP A 636 -2.83 34.41 12.90
C ASP A 636 -2.85 34.20 14.41
N MET A 637 -1.68 34.31 15.04
CA MET A 637 -1.46 33.98 16.45
C MET A 637 -2.39 34.76 17.41
N THR A 638 -2.86 35.95 17.00
CA THR A 638 -3.82 36.74 17.77
C THR A 638 -5.24 36.17 17.70
N ASN A 639 -5.66 35.64 16.55
CA ASN A 639 -7.05 35.27 16.29
C ASN A 639 -7.30 33.76 16.33
N ASP A 640 -6.34 32.95 15.91
CA ASP A 640 -6.48 31.50 15.77
C ASP A 640 -6.20 30.74 17.08
N GLY A 641 -5.52 31.39 18.04
CA GLY A 641 -5.05 30.76 19.28
C GLY A 641 -4.00 29.67 19.05
N THR A 642 -3.80 28.80 20.04
CA THR A 642 -2.84 27.69 20.02
C THR A 642 -3.55 26.33 19.85
N GLY A 643 -2.84 25.36 19.30
CA GLY A 643 -3.24 23.96 19.31
C GLY A 643 -2.79 23.25 20.60
N ALA A 644 -3.38 22.08 20.88
CA ALA A 644 -2.97 21.27 22.03
C ALA A 644 -1.67 20.50 21.73
N TRP A 645 -0.69 20.61 22.65
CA TRP A 645 0.52 19.79 22.68
C TRP A 645 1.13 19.73 24.10
N ILE A 646 2.41 20.08 24.28
CA ILE A 646 3.14 20.04 25.58
C ILE A 646 3.21 21.41 26.29
N GLY A 647 2.80 22.48 25.62
CA GLY A 647 2.78 23.86 26.14
C GLY A 647 1.65 24.14 27.13
N ASP A 648 1.64 25.37 27.65
CA ASP A 648 0.61 25.88 28.55
C ASP A 648 -0.63 26.46 27.82
N GLY A 649 -0.55 26.56 26.49
CA GLY A 649 -1.63 27.02 25.61
C GLY A 649 -1.71 28.53 25.48
N SER A 650 -0.76 29.29 26.03
CA SER A 650 -0.73 30.75 25.99
C SER A 650 0.49 31.25 25.21
N LEU A 651 0.30 32.27 24.36
CA LEU A 651 1.39 32.97 23.68
C LEU A 651 1.67 34.30 24.41
N ASP A 652 2.34 34.23 25.57
CA ASP A 652 2.51 35.35 26.49
C ASP A 652 3.96 35.80 26.72
N GLY A 653 4.91 35.29 25.94
CA GLY A 653 6.32 35.65 26.04
C GLY A 653 6.99 36.16 24.75
N THR A 654 8.32 35.99 24.70
CA THR A 654 9.14 36.29 23.52
C THR A 654 9.26 35.05 22.66
N LEU A 655 8.64 35.09 21.48
CA LEU A 655 8.56 33.98 20.55
C LEU A 655 9.84 33.83 19.73
N ARG A 656 10.24 32.58 19.46
CA ARG A 656 11.09 32.22 18.32
C ARG A 656 10.56 30.96 17.63
N PHE A 657 10.90 30.78 16.37
CA PHE A 657 10.49 29.59 15.62
C PHE A 657 11.19 28.32 16.13
N ASP A 658 10.44 27.22 16.27
CA ASP A 658 10.96 25.93 16.77
C ASP A 658 10.95 24.83 15.69
N SER A 659 9.79 24.49 15.14
CA SER A 659 9.69 23.34 14.23
C SER A 659 8.47 23.37 13.32
N ILE A 660 8.53 22.54 12.28
CA ILE A 660 7.37 22.12 11.50
C ILE A 660 6.98 20.73 11.97
N GLN A 661 5.70 20.54 12.30
CA GLN A 661 5.16 19.26 12.73
C GLN A 661 4.13 18.73 11.73
N LEU A 662 4.16 17.43 11.44
CA LEU A 662 3.20 16.72 10.60
C LEU A 662 2.50 15.61 11.40
N THR A 663 1.29 15.25 11.01
CA THR A 663 0.56 14.08 11.55
C THR A 663 -0.26 13.37 10.47
N HIS A 664 -0.50 12.07 10.71
CA HIS A 664 -1.32 11.23 9.86
C HIS A 664 -2.79 11.31 10.25
N MET A 665 -3.67 11.44 9.26
CA MET A 665 -5.12 11.37 9.48
C MET A 665 -5.65 9.99 9.06
N PRO A 666 -6.49 9.33 9.87
CA PRO A 666 -7.06 8.03 9.52
C PRO A 666 -7.73 8.01 8.14
N GLY A 667 -7.36 7.02 7.32
CA GLY A 667 -7.87 6.86 5.95
C GLY A 667 -7.25 7.82 4.92
N LYS A 668 -6.17 8.54 5.27
CA LYS A 668 -5.39 9.39 4.35
C LYS A 668 -4.14 8.67 3.84
N ALA A 669 -3.38 9.33 2.97
CA ALA A 669 -2.19 8.73 2.37
C ALA A 669 -1.16 8.37 3.44
N ALA A 670 -0.69 7.12 3.41
CA ALA A 670 0.36 6.64 4.32
C ALA A 670 1.76 7.14 3.93
N SER A 671 1.96 7.55 2.68
CA SER A 671 3.25 8.07 2.20
C SER A 671 3.07 9.17 1.16
N GLY A 672 4.01 10.11 1.09
CA GLY A 672 4.00 11.23 0.16
C GLY A 672 5.06 12.28 0.50
N ALA A 673 4.87 13.51 0.03
CA ALA A 673 5.82 14.60 0.28
C ALA A 673 5.12 15.97 0.35
N PHE A 674 5.53 16.79 1.30
CA PHE A 674 5.22 18.22 1.34
C PHE A 674 6.47 19.04 1.06
N TYR A 675 6.29 20.20 0.42
CA TYR A 675 7.38 21.15 0.19
C TYR A 675 7.07 22.47 0.87
N PHE A 676 8.05 23.04 1.55
CA PHE A 676 7.94 24.28 2.31
C PHE A 676 8.95 25.29 1.80
N ASP A 677 8.50 26.51 1.57
CA ASP A 677 9.34 27.59 1.04
C ASP A 677 8.99 28.93 1.72
N ASP A 678 9.96 29.83 1.80
CA ASP A 678 9.86 31.18 2.34
C ASP A 678 9.13 31.29 3.71
N LEU A 679 9.64 30.58 4.73
CA LEU A 679 9.17 30.71 6.11
C LEU A 679 9.43 32.14 6.61
N ARG A 680 8.40 32.82 7.13
CA ARG A 680 8.47 34.24 7.48
C ARG A 680 7.48 34.61 8.58
N ILE A 681 7.79 35.70 9.29
CA ILE A 681 6.80 36.43 10.09
C ILE A 681 6.31 37.65 9.32
N ALA A 682 5.07 38.06 9.51
CA ALA A 682 4.50 39.19 8.78
C ALA A 682 3.55 40.04 9.64
N LYS A 683 3.38 41.30 9.24
CA LYS A 683 2.31 42.18 9.74
C LYS A 683 1.39 42.57 8.60
N LYS A 684 0.08 42.57 8.88
CA LYS A 684 -0.97 43.07 7.98
C LYS A 684 -0.76 44.57 7.77
N VAL A 685 -0.81 45.02 6.52
CA VAL A 685 -0.81 46.43 6.14
C VAL A 685 -1.97 46.69 5.20
N THR A 686 -2.82 47.66 5.53
CA THR A 686 -3.92 48.07 4.65
C THR A 686 -3.34 48.80 3.45
N VAL A 687 -3.59 48.26 2.25
CA VAL A 687 -3.16 48.86 0.99
C VAL A 687 -4.37 49.61 0.44
N SER A 688 -4.49 50.89 0.78
CA SER A 688 -5.49 51.76 0.17
C SER A 688 -5.22 51.87 -1.34
N VAL A 689 -6.27 51.88 -2.15
CA VAL A 689 -6.22 52.17 -3.59
C VAL A 689 -5.66 53.59 -3.77
N ALA A 690 -4.34 53.71 -3.85
CA ALA A 690 -3.70 54.88 -4.39
C ALA A 690 -3.76 54.74 -5.90
N GLU A 691 -4.39 55.72 -6.56
CA GLU A 691 -4.13 55.98 -7.98
C GLU A 691 -2.61 56.00 -8.16
N GLU A 692 -2.10 55.10 -9.01
CA GLU A 692 -0.69 55.06 -9.35
C GLU A 692 -0.35 56.36 -10.10
N GLU A 693 0.11 57.37 -9.36
CA GLU A 693 0.95 58.41 -9.92
C GLU A 693 2.24 57.74 -10.42
N GLU A 694 2.32 57.66 -11.74
CA GLU A 694 3.44 57.20 -12.55
C GLU A 694 4.74 57.94 -12.16
N ARG A 695 5.52 57.39 -11.23
CA ARG A 695 6.89 57.89 -10.97
C ARG A 695 7.83 57.37 -12.05
N ALA A 696 8.16 58.25 -12.99
CA ALA A 696 9.15 57.99 -14.03
C ALA A 696 10.56 57.76 -13.41
N PRO A 697 11.35 56.79 -13.91
CA PRO A 697 12.72 56.54 -13.46
C PRO A 697 13.65 57.74 -13.73
N GLU A 698 14.56 58.05 -12.80
CA GLU A 698 15.30 59.34 -12.78
C GLU A 698 16.44 59.49 -13.83
N ALA A 699 16.83 58.43 -14.56
CA ALA A 699 17.94 58.52 -15.54
C ALA A 699 17.84 57.53 -16.72
N PHE A 700 18.32 57.97 -17.89
CA PHE A 700 18.53 57.14 -19.07
C PHE A 700 19.72 56.17 -18.87
N ASN A 701 19.61 54.96 -19.39
CA ASN A 701 20.72 53.99 -19.37
C ASN A 701 20.66 53.03 -20.55
N LEU A 702 21.75 52.81 -21.27
CA LEU A 702 21.90 51.67 -22.17
C LEU A 702 22.81 50.62 -21.52
N ALA A 703 22.33 49.41 -21.29
CA ALA A 703 23.12 48.34 -20.67
C ALA A 703 24.06 47.66 -21.68
N GLN A 704 25.08 46.98 -21.16
CA GLN A 704 25.90 46.09 -21.98
C GLN A 704 25.05 44.89 -22.43
N ASN A 705 25.11 44.54 -23.72
CA ASN A 705 24.38 43.41 -24.25
C ASN A 705 24.87 42.10 -23.60
N TYR A 706 23.97 41.15 -23.37
CA TYR A 706 24.31 39.86 -22.77
C TYR A 706 23.61 38.70 -23.52
N PRO A 707 24.35 37.62 -23.87
CA PRO A 707 25.80 37.46 -23.69
C PRO A 707 26.62 38.43 -24.57
N ASN A 708 27.89 38.66 -24.20
CA ASN A 708 28.87 39.37 -25.04
C ASN A 708 30.29 38.88 -24.67
N PRO A 709 30.97 38.11 -25.53
CA PRO A 709 30.60 37.80 -26.92
C PRO A 709 29.37 36.90 -27.03
N PHE A 710 28.60 37.00 -28.11
CA PHE A 710 27.38 36.21 -28.33
C PHE A 710 27.41 35.40 -29.62
N ASN A 711 26.62 34.32 -29.69
CA ASN A 711 26.47 33.47 -30.87
C ASN A 711 25.08 32.79 -30.92
N PRO A 712 24.21 33.06 -31.91
CA PRO A 712 24.10 34.26 -32.72
C PRO A 712 23.16 35.31 -32.10
N SER A 713 22.58 35.07 -30.91
CA SER A 713 21.60 35.97 -30.27
C SER A 713 22.10 36.65 -28.99
N THR A 714 21.75 37.92 -28.79
CA THR A 714 22.04 38.69 -27.58
C THR A 714 20.88 39.63 -27.23
N ALA A 715 20.69 39.88 -25.93
CA ALA A 715 19.72 40.83 -25.42
C ALA A 715 20.38 42.19 -25.17
N ILE A 716 19.75 43.27 -25.64
CA ILE A 716 20.13 44.66 -25.37
C ILE A 716 19.06 45.25 -24.46
N SER A 717 19.44 45.64 -23.24
CA SER A 717 18.53 46.27 -22.28
C SER A 717 18.79 47.78 -22.19
N TYR A 718 17.74 48.60 -22.10
CA TYR A 718 17.85 50.03 -21.92
C TYR A 718 16.70 50.63 -21.12
N ARG A 719 16.96 51.74 -20.44
CA ARG A 719 16.04 52.49 -19.59
C ARG A 719 15.79 53.88 -20.16
N LEU A 720 14.52 54.27 -20.17
CA LEU A 720 14.04 55.60 -20.57
C LEU A 720 13.48 56.34 -19.36
N SER A 721 13.87 57.59 -19.15
CA SER A 721 13.39 58.41 -18.03
C SER A 721 12.30 59.42 -18.38
N ALA A 722 12.13 59.79 -19.66
CA ALA A 722 11.11 60.77 -20.05
C ALA A 722 9.73 60.12 -20.31
N PRO A 723 8.60 60.75 -19.91
CA PRO A 723 7.27 60.13 -19.90
C PRO A 723 6.79 59.57 -21.25
N LYS A 724 7.10 60.25 -22.35
CA LYS A 724 6.93 59.79 -23.75
C LYS A 724 7.96 60.49 -24.64
N GLN A 725 8.72 59.74 -25.41
CA GLN A 725 9.72 60.29 -26.33
C GLN A 725 9.94 59.35 -27.51
N HIS A 726 10.50 59.88 -28.60
CA HIS A 726 10.89 59.05 -29.74
C HIS A 726 12.19 58.31 -29.43
N VAL A 727 12.25 57.01 -29.72
CA VAL A 727 13.38 56.13 -29.42
C VAL A 727 13.83 55.39 -30.67
N SER A 728 15.11 55.50 -30.98
CA SER A 728 15.79 54.75 -32.02
C SER A 728 16.90 53.91 -31.40
N LEU A 729 16.83 52.59 -31.57
CA LEU A 729 17.93 51.67 -31.23
C LEU A 729 18.37 50.99 -32.51
N ALA A 730 19.59 51.27 -32.95
CA ALA A 730 20.15 50.75 -34.19
C ALA A 730 21.55 50.17 -34.00
N ILE A 731 21.90 49.23 -34.87
CA ILE A 731 23.17 48.52 -34.89
C ILE A 731 23.97 49.00 -36.09
N TYR A 732 25.27 49.19 -35.88
CA TYR A 732 26.23 49.69 -36.85
C TYR A 732 27.48 48.79 -36.90
N ASP A 733 28.13 48.75 -38.06
CA ASP A 733 29.47 48.20 -38.17
C ASP A 733 30.54 49.19 -37.67
N LEU A 734 31.82 48.78 -37.69
CA LEU A 734 32.94 49.63 -37.27
C LEU A 734 33.21 50.82 -38.21
N LEU A 735 32.66 50.81 -39.43
CA LEU A 735 32.72 51.93 -40.37
C LEU A 735 31.55 52.91 -40.18
N GLY A 736 30.64 52.63 -39.23
CA GLY A 736 29.46 53.45 -38.94
C GLY A 736 28.29 53.21 -39.90
N GLN A 737 28.31 52.16 -40.72
CA GLN A 737 27.20 51.81 -41.58
C GLN A 737 26.13 51.10 -40.76
N ARG A 738 24.86 51.53 -40.90
CA ARG A 738 23.73 50.93 -40.18
C ARG A 738 23.44 49.53 -40.73
N ILE A 739 23.52 48.55 -39.86
CA ILE A 739 23.29 47.14 -40.14
C ILE A 739 21.83 46.76 -39.93
N ARG A 740 21.25 47.22 -38.82
CA ARG A 740 19.85 46.93 -38.49
C ARG A 740 19.25 47.95 -37.54
N THR A 741 18.01 48.35 -37.78
CA THR A 741 17.23 49.08 -36.77
C THR A 741 16.42 48.08 -35.95
N LEU A 742 16.58 48.11 -34.63
CA LEU A 742 15.88 47.23 -33.69
C LEU A 742 14.61 47.89 -33.13
N VAL A 743 14.65 49.20 -32.90
CA VAL A 743 13.53 50.00 -32.39
C VAL A 743 13.51 51.34 -33.11
N GLU A 744 12.34 51.80 -33.54
CA GLU A 744 12.11 53.13 -34.10
C GLU A 744 10.65 53.54 -33.83
N GLN A 745 10.36 53.95 -32.60
CA GLN A 745 8.98 54.27 -32.18
C GLN A 745 8.96 55.18 -30.95
N VAL A 746 7.79 55.75 -30.65
CA VAL A 746 7.56 56.51 -29.41
C VAL A 746 7.34 55.54 -28.25
N GLN A 747 8.14 55.67 -27.18
CA GLN A 747 8.06 54.83 -25.99
C GLN A 747 7.93 55.70 -24.71
N SER A 748 7.25 55.17 -23.71
CA SER A 748 7.11 55.81 -22.39
C SER A 748 8.30 55.54 -21.48
N ALA A 749 8.39 56.24 -20.35
CA ALA A 749 9.43 55.98 -19.37
C ALA A 749 9.35 54.52 -18.87
N GLY A 750 10.48 53.84 -18.71
CA GLY A 750 10.51 52.43 -18.33
C GLY A 750 11.76 51.68 -18.79
N ASP A 751 11.82 50.41 -18.41
CA ASP A 751 12.88 49.47 -18.79
C ASP A 751 12.45 48.60 -19.98
N TYR A 752 13.33 48.47 -20.98
CA TYR A 752 13.07 47.79 -22.23
C TYR A 752 14.19 46.79 -22.55
N VAL A 753 13.84 45.67 -23.18
CA VAL A 753 14.79 44.66 -23.64
C VAL A 753 14.46 44.27 -25.08
N VAL A 754 15.48 44.28 -25.94
CA VAL A 754 15.33 43.92 -27.36
C VAL A 754 16.38 42.89 -27.76
N GLN A 755 15.98 41.88 -28.52
CA GLN A 755 16.85 40.81 -28.97
C GLN A 755 17.42 41.11 -30.36
N TRP A 756 18.70 40.80 -30.56
CA TRP A 756 19.32 40.79 -31.87
C TRP A 756 19.98 39.44 -32.17
N GLU A 757 19.65 38.87 -33.33
CA GLU A 757 20.10 37.54 -33.78
C GLU A 757 21.25 37.58 -34.81
N GLY A 758 22.05 38.66 -34.82
CA GLY A 758 23.18 38.78 -35.75
C GLY A 758 22.76 38.78 -37.22
N ARG A 759 21.69 39.52 -37.56
CA ARG A 759 21.14 39.68 -38.91
C ARG A 759 20.98 41.16 -39.28
N ASN A 760 21.16 41.52 -40.55
CA ASN A 760 20.90 42.86 -41.09
C ASN A 760 19.41 43.10 -41.37
N ASP A 761 19.04 44.29 -41.84
CA ASP A 761 17.65 44.67 -42.20
C ASP A 761 17.02 43.78 -43.30
N LEU A 762 17.82 43.12 -44.14
CA LEU A 762 17.35 42.15 -45.14
C LEU A 762 17.16 40.74 -44.58
N GLY A 763 17.30 40.56 -43.25
CA GLY A 763 17.21 39.27 -42.57
C GLY A 763 18.43 38.36 -42.77
N GLN A 764 19.48 38.84 -43.45
CA GLN A 764 20.66 38.07 -43.76
C GLN A 764 21.64 38.05 -42.57
N PRO A 765 22.24 36.89 -42.25
CA PRO A 765 23.35 36.77 -41.30
C PRO A 765 24.48 37.79 -41.56
N VAL A 766 24.94 38.47 -40.52
CA VAL A 766 26.17 39.28 -40.61
C VAL A 766 27.40 38.48 -40.12
N THR A 767 28.59 38.88 -40.55
CA THR A 767 29.86 38.17 -40.28
C THR A 767 30.30 38.30 -38.83
N SER A 768 31.11 37.36 -38.34
CA SER A 768 31.74 37.43 -37.02
C SER A 768 32.60 38.70 -36.91
N GLY A 769 32.47 39.45 -35.81
CA GLY A 769 33.12 40.76 -35.70
C GLY A 769 32.54 41.64 -34.60
N SER A 770 33.17 42.80 -34.40
CA SER A 770 32.66 43.82 -33.48
C SER A 770 31.60 44.69 -34.15
N TYR A 771 30.51 44.92 -33.45
CA TYR A 771 29.42 45.81 -33.85
C TYR A 771 29.18 46.85 -32.75
N LEU A 772 28.60 47.98 -33.12
CA LEU A 772 28.14 49.01 -32.20
C LEU A 772 26.63 49.04 -32.20
N TYR A 773 26.00 49.27 -31.06
CA TYR A 773 24.59 49.58 -30.98
C TYR A 773 24.40 50.92 -30.25
N THR A 774 23.58 51.77 -30.84
CA THR A 774 23.35 53.14 -30.37
C THR A 774 21.89 53.32 -30.05
N LEU A 775 21.61 53.67 -28.79
CA LEU A 775 20.32 54.15 -28.34
C LEU A 775 20.30 55.67 -28.51
N LYS A 776 19.30 56.19 -29.20
CA LYS A 776 19.08 57.61 -29.39
C LYS A 776 17.65 57.97 -29.01
N THR A 777 17.50 59.01 -28.22
CA THR A 777 16.25 59.69 -27.92
C THR A 777 16.38 61.18 -28.22
N ASP A 778 15.34 61.95 -27.96
CA ASP A 778 15.33 63.40 -28.19
C ASP A 778 16.41 64.15 -27.38
N SER A 779 16.80 63.63 -26.21
CA SER A 779 17.76 64.27 -25.29
C SER A 779 18.95 63.40 -24.87
N PHE A 780 18.99 62.12 -25.27
CA PHE A 780 20.02 61.16 -24.87
C PHE A 780 20.57 60.37 -26.05
N THR A 781 21.88 60.12 -26.07
CA THR A 781 22.51 59.20 -27.03
C THR A 781 23.63 58.44 -26.34
N GLU A 782 23.55 57.12 -26.31
CA GLU A 782 24.59 56.24 -25.77
C GLU A 782 24.87 55.12 -26.77
N THR A 783 26.15 54.81 -26.97
CA THR A 783 26.62 53.76 -27.88
C THR A 783 27.44 52.75 -27.10
N ARG A 784 27.19 51.46 -27.33
CA ARG A 784 27.96 50.36 -26.75
C ARG A 784 28.42 49.37 -27.80
N ARG A 785 29.47 48.62 -27.47
CA ARG A 785 30.12 47.66 -28.37
C ARG A 785 29.74 46.23 -28.00
N MET A 786 29.43 45.44 -29.02
CA MET A 786 29.17 44.01 -28.92
C MET A 786 30.07 43.19 -29.85
N LEU A 787 30.41 41.97 -29.44
CA LEU A 787 31.21 41.05 -30.23
C LEU A 787 30.36 39.83 -30.62
N LEU A 788 30.09 39.68 -31.92
CA LEU A 788 29.44 38.51 -32.49
C LEU A 788 30.51 37.47 -32.82
N LEU A 789 30.41 36.30 -32.20
CA LEU A 789 31.14 35.09 -32.56
C LEU A 789 30.20 34.22 -33.38
N ARG A 790 30.63 33.81 -34.56
CA ARG A 790 29.91 32.89 -35.42
C ARG A 790 30.89 31.92 -36.05
#